data_AF-A0A257H8D4-F1
#
_entry.id   AF-A0A257H8D4-F1
#
_cell.length_a   1.000
_cell.length_b   1.000
_cell.length_c   1.000
_cell.angle_alpha   90.00
_cell.angle_beta   90.00
_cell.angle_gamma   90.00
#
_symmetry.space_group_name_H-M   'P 1'
#
loop_
_entity.id
_entity.type
_entity.pdbx_description
1 polymer ?
#
loop_
_entity_poly.entity_id
_entity_poly.type
_entity_poly.pdbx_seq_one_letter_code
_entity_poly.pdbx_strand_id
1 'polypeptide(L)'
;MFTPEQCSLGLTLGVLGVSTHYHRCSDPPTYHPVSCTFLFFDLRHSGFARACVALGALLLWCGFVVAQELRPSSDPTFPEFLVSQTSPGRVDTGPRMGVLVDAGRSLTIEAVMASGVQWQTIDRRSPNFGFTPHAYWFRFAIVNGSTGNATRYIEMPISFMDHVHLYHHAQGRKLQEYDTGDEQPFSGRPMVHQNFVMPVDLVPGVNQIHVRVANAGTVEAPLRIWEPASFQVNNQLEKLAQGMVIGVLLVMVLYNLFVFFGTREMSYLYYIGFALSYLLFQYSLTGYTYAYLWPDSIWWNSVAIPLFICTTEMTVALFSNHFLRVREYSGWVYNALRGLIWGTAGMAVLSTVLPYHIAIRIGAGLAIPTAAFCLAIGYWRWWKGDSFARLFCVAWSSALLGVMVLTAGKFGIVPANFWTENAGQIGILGLVVLLSFTLVDRINHDRSSRLQAQALALEHERNARASQEALIAATEDANRKLEQSVRERTTDLNLTLGQLQEANTQLQRLSMTDGLTKIGNRASFDQALATEFKRAMRNKSYLTLMLLDVDHFKRVNDTWGHLAGDACLRALAQLLQTRVHRTGDRVARYGGEEFVVMLGDSLPADAVALAETFREAIQALEIDVDGMTLRMTASFGVAYVVPDGTVSPHQLLAAADKALYEAKQTGRNRVCVAPGVAP
;
A
#
# COMPACT_ATOMS: atom_id res chain seq x y z
N MET A 1 -63.33 -26.37 22.74
CA MET A 1 -63.75 -27.61 23.42
C MET A 1 -62.79 -28.70 22.97
N PHE A 2 -62.23 -29.44 23.93
CA PHE A 2 -61.27 -30.56 23.82
C PHE A 2 -59.77 -30.24 23.70
N THR A 3 -59.08 -30.37 24.84
CA THR A 3 -57.87 -31.20 25.05
C THR A 3 -58.32 -32.47 25.81
N PRO A 4 -57.47 -33.48 26.17
CA PRO A 4 -56.09 -33.89 25.84
C PRO A 4 -56.04 -35.37 25.30
N GLU A 5 -54.96 -35.98 24.79
CA GLU A 5 -53.87 -36.66 25.54
C GLU A 5 -52.86 -37.39 24.61
N GLN A 6 -51.57 -37.26 24.98
CA GLN A 6 -50.49 -38.28 25.02
C GLN A 6 -49.84 -38.94 23.77
N CYS A 7 -48.56 -38.57 23.53
CA CYS A 7 -47.33 -39.42 23.47
C CYS A 7 -46.17 -38.56 22.89
N SER A 8 -45.31 -37.93 23.69
CA SER A 8 -44.11 -38.45 24.37
C SER A 8 -42.83 -38.54 23.50
N LEU A 9 -41.83 -37.77 23.95
CA LEU A 9 -40.37 -37.85 23.77
C LEU A 9 -39.72 -37.61 22.39
N GLY A 10 -39.12 -36.42 22.26
CA GLY A 10 -38.00 -36.14 21.36
C GLY A 10 -37.25 -34.89 21.84
N LEU A 11 -36.00 -35.07 22.31
CA LEU A 11 -35.13 -34.04 22.90
C LEU A 11 -35.00 -32.77 22.03
N THR A 12 -35.15 -31.62 22.67
CA THR A 12 -34.80 -30.30 22.15
C THR A 12 -33.29 -30.04 22.27
N LEU A 13 -32.59 -30.03 21.15
CA LEU A 13 -31.27 -29.43 20.98
C LEU A 13 -31.39 -28.34 19.91
N GLY A 14 -31.78 -27.13 20.36
CA GLY A 14 -31.98 -25.98 19.49
C GLY A 14 -30.89 -24.94 19.71
N VAL A 15 -29.80 -25.02 18.94
CA VAL A 15 -28.99 -23.85 18.56
C VAL A 15 -28.38 -24.12 17.18
N LEU A 16 -28.88 -23.38 16.19
CA LEU A 16 -28.39 -23.14 14.80
C LEU A 16 -29.54 -23.31 13.81
N GLY A 17 -30.32 -22.25 13.63
CA GLY A 17 -31.33 -22.13 12.59
C GLY A 17 -31.38 -20.71 12.06
N VAL A 18 -30.51 -20.41 11.08
CA VAL A 18 -30.65 -19.21 10.24
C VAL A 18 -31.66 -19.56 9.15
N SER A 19 -32.90 -19.09 9.27
CA SER A 19 -33.86 -19.11 8.16
C SER A 19 -33.74 -17.81 7.37
N THR A 20 -33.30 -17.90 6.12
CA THR A 20 -33.30 -16.79 5.17
C THR A 20 -34.67 -16.67 4.51
N HIS A 21 -35.42 -15.61 4.84
CA HIS A 21 -36.53 -15.14 4.02
C HIS A 21 -36.08 -13.94 3.19
N TYR A 22 -36.05 -14.14 1.87
CA TYR A 22 -35.78 -13.11 0.86
C TYR A 22 -37.07 -12.31 0.62
N HIS A 23 -37.07 -11.03 0.98
CA HIS A 23 -37.96 -10.04 0.37
C HIS A 23 -37.12 -8.93 -0.27
N ARG A 24 -37.31 -8.76 -1.58
CA ARG A 24 -36.82 -7.61 -2.36
C ARG A 24 -37.45 -6.33 -1.83
N CYS A 25 -36.63 -5.33 -1.50
CA CYS A 25 -36.91 -3.92 -1.80
C CYS A 25 -35.61 -3.11 -1.81
N SER A 26 -35.57 -2.22 -2.78
CA SER A 26 -34.49 -1.32 -3.19
C SER A 26 -34.31 -0.15 -2.21
N ASP A 27 -33.15 -0.05 -1.58
CA ASP A 27 -32.56 1.17 -0.99
C ASP A 27 -31.05 0.92 -0.68
N PRO A 28 -30.18 1.95 -0.66
CA PRO A 28 -28.73 1.77 -0.49
C PRO A 28 -28.38 1.33 0.95
N PRO A 29 -27.29 0.57 1.17
CA PRO A 29 -27.02 -0.01 2.48
C PRO A 29 -26.47 1.04 3.44
N THR A 30 -27.30 1.49 4.38
CA THR A 30 -26.84 2.11 5.61
C THR A 30 -26.22 1.03 6.50
N TYR A 31 -24.89 1.11 6.67
CA TYR A 31 -24.16 0.27 7.63
C TYR A 31 -24.61 0.60 9.06
N HIS A 32 -25.52 -0.20 9.61
CA HIS A 32 -25.71 -0.27 11.06
C HIS A 32 -24.68 -1.25 11.64
N PRO A 33 -23.77 -0.82 12.53
CA PRO A 33 -22.97 -1.78 13.28
C PRO A 33 -23.92 -2.59 14.16
N VAL A 34 -23.83 -3.92 14.08
CA VAL A 34 -24.48 -4.82 15.03
C VAL A 34 -23.82 -4.59 16.39
N SER A 35 -24.36 -3.64 17.14
CA SER A 35 -24.06 -3.47 18.56
C SER A 35 -24.64 -4.67 19.29
N CYS A 36 -23.80 -5.68 19.53
CA CYS A 36 -24.01 -6.59 20.65
C CYS A 36 -23.88 -5.78 21.94
N THR A 37 -25.01 -5.25 22.41
CA THR A 37 -25.13 -4.54 23.69
C THR A 37 -25.01 -5.55 24.83
N PHE A 38 -23.78 -5.97 25.14
CA PHE A 38 -23.46 -6.48 26.46
C PHE A 38 -23.41 -5.29 27.42
N LEU A 39 -24.32 -5.26 28.39
CA LEU A 39 -24.32 -4.32 29.52
C LEU A 39 -22.96 -4.38 30.23
N PHE A 40 -22.10 -3.39 30.01
CA PHE A 40 -20.91 -3.18 30.83
C PHE A 40 -20.81 -1.70 31.24
N PHE A 41 -20.61 -1.53 32.55
CA PHE A 41 -20.58 -0.27 33.28
C PHE A 41 -19.69 0.81 32.64
N ASP A 42 -20.28 2.00 32.44
CA ASP A 42 -19.61 3.22 32.01
C ASP A 42 -18.77 3.79 33.17
N LEU A 43 -17.51 3.35 33.29
CA LEU A 43 -16.56 3.83 34.29
C LEU A 43 -15.78 5.04 33.75
N ARG A 44 -16.38 6.24 33.87
CA ARG A 44 -15.73 7.49 33.46
C ARG A 44 -14.72 8.06 34.49
N HIS A 45 -13.62 8.54 33.90
CA HIS A 45 -12.67 9.60 34.26
C HIS A 45 -11.82 9.58 35.55
N SER A 46 -12.18 8.94 36.67
CA SER A 46 -11.27 8.95 37.84
C SER A 46 -11.26 7.69 38.71
N GLY A 47 -12.23 6.79 38.49
CA GLY A 47 -12.29 5.50 39.18
C GLY A 47 -11.30 4.47 38.62
N PHE A 48 -10.95 4.56 37.33
CA PHE A 48 -10.24 3.47 36.65
C PHE A 48 -8.73 3.45 36.88
N ALA A 49 -8.06 4.61 36.87
CA ALA A 49 -6.64 4.67 37.28
C ALA A 49 -6.48 4.24 38.74
N ARG A 50 -7.44 4.62 39.59
CA ARG A 50 -7.57 4.13 40.97
C ARG A 50 -7.91 2.65 41.03
N ALA A 51 -8.69 2.10 40.10
CA ALA A 51 -9.02 0.68 40.03
C ALA A 51 -7.85 -0.18 39.54
N CYS A 52 -7.04 0.26 38.57
CA CYS A 52 -5.83 -0.46 38.14
C CYS A 52 -4.71 -0.38 39.18
N VAL A 53 -4.52 0.78 39.81
CA VAL A 53 -3.61 0.91 40.96
C VAL A 53 -4.15 0.10 42.14
N ALA A 54 -5.46 0.09 42.38
CA ALA A 54 -6.08 -0.75 43.40
C ALA A 54 -5.95 -2.24 43.05
N LEU A 55 -6.10 -2.66 41.79
CA LEU A 55 -5.95 -4.07 41.37
C LEU A 55 -4.50 -4.54 41.51
N GLY A 56 -3.53 -3.70 41.09
CA GLY A 56 -2.11 -3.93 41.30
C GLY A 56 -1.72 -3.93 42.78
N ALA A 57 -2.29 -3.01 43.57
CA ALA A 57 -2.13 -2.97 45.01
C ALA A 57 -2.85 -4.12 45.71
N LEU A 58 -3.97 -4.63 45.19
CA LEU A 58 -4.70 -5.77 45.74
C LEU A 58 -3.99 -7.08 45.44
N LEU A 59 -3.29 -7.19 44.30
CA LEU A 59 -2.39 -8.31 43.99
C LEU A 59 -1.16 -8.29 44.90
N LEU A 60 -0.57 -7.10 45.13
CA LEU A 60 0.51 -6.91 46.11
C LEU A 60 0.01 -7.14 47.55
N TRP A 61 -1.24 -6.78 47.86
CA TRP A 61 -1.86 -6.98 49.16
C TRP A 61 -2.26 -8.44 49.39
N CYS A 62 -2.74 -9.18 48.38
CA CYS A 62 -2.91 -10.63 48.44
C CYS A 62 -1.57 -11.36 48.62
N GLY A 63 -0.47 -10.82 48.07
CA GLY A 63 0.89 -11.27 48.39
C GLY A 63 1.34 -10.91 49.81
N PHE A 64 0.72 -9.91 50.44
CA PHE A 64 1.03 -9.42 51.79
C PHE A 64 0.10 -10.00 52.88
N VAL A 65 -1.04 -10.58 52.50
CA VAL A 65 -2.03 -11.14 53.42
C VAL A 65 -1.52 -12.47 53.99
N VAL A 66 -0.92 -12.30 55.17
CA VAL A 66 -0.97 -13.18 56.36
C VAL A 66 0.00 -14.35 56.37
N ALA A 67 1.21 -14.05 56.85
CA ALA A 67 1.93 -14.95 57.74
C ALA A 67 1.13 -15.10 59.04
N GLN A 68 0.35 -16.17 59.18
CA GLN A 68 -0.15 -16.60 60.49
C GLN A 68 0.99 -17.30 61.23
N GLU A 69 1.25 -16.88 62.45
CA GLU A 69 2.27 -17.45 63.33
C GLU A 69 1.94 -18.91 63.64
N LEU A 70 2.91 -19.80 63.40
CA LEU A 70 2.88 -21.16 63.91
C LEU A 70 2.76 -21.11 65.43
N ARG A 71 1.71 -21.73 65.97
CA ARG A 71 1.54 -21.80 67.43
C ARG A 71 2.28 -23.01 67.98
N PRO A 72 3.08 -22.85 69.06
CA PRO A 72 3.64 -23.99 69.76
C PRO A 72 2.49 -24.87 70.24
N SER A 73 2.53 -26.17 69.95
CA SER A 73 1.61 -27.13 70.54
C SER A 73 2.28 -27.75 71.75
N SER A 74 1.61 -27.68 72.90
CA SER A 74 2.04 -28.34 74.13
C SER A 74 1.59 -29.80 74.21
N ASP A 75 0.87 -30.30 73.20
CA ASP A 75 0.33 -31.67 73.18
C ASP A 75 1.32 -32.66 72.53
N PRO A 76 1.88 -33.60 73.30
CA PRO A 76 2.78 -34.62 72.77
C PRO A 76 2.06 -35.67 71.90
N THR A 77 0.72 -35.76 71.98
CA THR A 77 -0.05 -36.79 71.26
C THR A 77 -0.08 -36.52 69.75
N PHE A 78 -0.03 -37.59 68.95
CA PHE A 78 -0.17 -37.46 67.50
C PHE A 78 -1.62 -37.10 67.18
N PRO A 79 -1.88 -36.21 66.21
CA PRO A 79 -3.20 -36.11 65.65
C PRO A 79 -3.56 -37.44 64.97
N GLU A 80 -4.62 -38.09 65.43
CA GLU A 80 -5.02 -39.43 64.98
C GLU A 80 -6.12 -39.39 63.92
N PHE A 81 -5.98 -40.27 62.92
CA PHE A 81 -6.95 -40.51 61.87
C PHE A 81 -7.47 -41.95 61.98
N LEU A 82 -8.73 -42.13 62.36
CA LEU A 82 -9.36 -43.45 62.34
C LEU A 82 -9.67 -43.86 60.90
N VAL A 83 -9.08 -44.96 60.48
CA VAL A 83 -9.37 -45.65 59.23
C VAL A 83 -10.24 -46.87 59.54
N SER A 84 -11.51 -46.79 59.14
CA SER A 84 -12.50 -47.87 59.19
C SER A 84 -13.12 -48.06 57.80
N GLN A 85 -13.98 -49.06 57.64
CA GLN A 85 -14.75 -49.26 56.40
C GLN A 85 -15.72 -48.10 56.09
N THR A 86 -16.03 -47.24 57.06
CA THR A 86 -16.93 -46.08 56.90
C THR A 86 -16.17 -44.75 56.77
N SER A 87 -14.83 -44.77 56.79
CA SER A 87 -14.03 -43.55 56.62
C SER A 87 -14.18 -42.99 55.20
N PRO A 88 -14.09 -41.65 55.03
CA PRO A 88 -14.09 -41.04 53.70
C PRO A 88 -12.95 -41.59 52.84
N GLY A 89 -13.21 -41.80 51.54
CA GLY A 89 -12.21 -42.27 50.58
C GLY A 89 -11.03 -41.31 50.34
N ARG A 90 -11.18 -40.04 50.76
CA ARG A 90 -10.15 -38.99 50.78
C ARG A 90 -10.19 -38.25 52.12
N VAL A 91 -9.03 -38.06 52.74
CA VAL A 91 -8.86 -37.26 53.95
C VAL A 91 -7.68 -36.29 53.78
N ASP A 92 -7.91 -34.99 53.92
CA ASP A 92 -6.84 -33.98 53.93
C ASP A 92 -6.22 -33.91 55.34
N THR A 93 -4.88 -33.97 55.45
CA THR A 93 -4.21 -34.06 56.77
C THR A 93 -3.88 -32.71 57.41
N GLY A 94 -3.93 -31.61 56.65
CA GLY A 94 -3.46 -30.27 57.05
C GLY A 94 -3.80 -29.83 58.48
N PRO A 95 -5.09 -29.74 58.88
CA PRO A 95 -5.49 -29.26 60.21
C PRO A 95 -5.23 -30.26 61.34
N ARG A 96 -4.73 -31.45 61.01
CA ARG A 96 -4.48 -32.57 61.94
C ARG A 96 -3.06 -33.11 61.70
N MET A 97 -2.11 -32.19 61.60
CA MET A 97 -0.71 -32.49 61.38
C MET A 97 0.16 -31.62 62.27
N GLY A 98 1.17 -32.23 62.89
CA GLY A 98 2.23 -31.50 63.58
C GLY A 98 3.34 -31.14 62.59
N VAL A 99 3.92 -29.95 62.73
CA VAL A 99 5.09 -29.50 61.96
C VAL A 99 6.26 -29.15 62.87
N LEU A 100 7.46 -29.48 62.43
CA LEU A 100 8.72 -29.14 63.06
C LEU A 100 9.65 -28.55 62.00
N VAL A 101 10.27 -27.41 62.33
CA VAL A 101 11.22 -26.74 61.45
C VAL A 101 12.63 -27.23 61.74
N ASP A 102 13.26 -27.87 60.75
CA ASP A 102 14.66 -28.27 60.78
C ASP A 102 15.51 -27.19 60.09
N ALA A 103 15.97 -26.24 60.90
CA ALA A 103 16.67 -25.07 60.38
C ALA A 103 18.02 -25.42 59.70
N GLY A 104 18.68 -26.47 60.18
CA GLY A 104 20.01 -26.92 59.72
C GLY A 104 19.98 -28.06 58.69
N ARG A 105 18.79 -28.57 58.33
CA ARG A 105 18.59 -29.75 57.46
C ARG A 105 19.27 -31.03 57.95
N SER A 106 19.64 -31.10 59.23
CA SER A 106 20.48 -32.14 59.81
C SER A 106 19.75 -33.06 60.80
N LEU A 107 18.48 -32.79 61.10
CA LEU A 107 17.70 -33.63 62.01
C LEU A 107 17.45 -35.00 61.36
N THR A 108 17.80 -36.06 62.07
CA THR A 108 17.50 -37.45 61.68
C THR A 108 16.16 -37.91 62.27
N ILE A 109 15.59 -38.99 61.72
CA ILE A 109 14.34 -39.53 62.22
C ILE A 109 14.44 -39.98 63.69
N GLU A 110 15.59 -40.50 64.12
CA GLU A 110 15.82 -40.90 65.52
C GLU A 110 15.77 -39.70 66.46
N ALA A 111 16.36 -38.56 66.05
CA ALA A 111 16.33 -37.32 66.81
C ALA A 111 14.92 -36.72 66.86
N VAL A 112 14.15 -36.82 65.78
CA VAL A 112 12.77 -36.34 65.68
C VAL A 112 11.80 -37.19 66.52
N MET A 113 12.07 -38.50 66.65
CA MET A 113 11.30 -39.41 67.51
C MET A 113 11.71 -39.34 69.00
N ALA A 114 12.82 -38.69 69.34
CA ALA A 114 13.27 -38.56 70.72
C ALA A 114 12.33 -37.66 71.56
N SER A 115 12.19 -37.96 72.85
CA SER A 115 11.39 -37.15 73.78
C SER A 115 11.98 -35.75 73.95
N GLY A 116 11.16 -34.69 73.79
CA GLY A 116 11.54 -33.30 74.04
C GLY A 116 11.47 -32.36 72.83
N VAL A 117 11.15 -32.88 71.63
CA VAL A 117 10.97 -32.08 70.41
C VAL A 117 9.64 -31.31 70.45
N GLN A 118 9.69 -29.99 70.28
CA GLN A 118 8.49 -29.14 70.25
C GLN A 118 7.86 -29.09 68.86
N TRP A 119 6.71 -29.72 68.72
CA TRP A 119 5.91 -29.67 67.51
C TRP A 119 4.96 -28.46 67.51
N GLN A 120 4.69 -27.94 66.32
CA GLN A 120 3.73 -26.85 66.10
C GLN A 120 2.50 -27.39 65.37
N THR A 121 1.32 -26.87 65.66
CA THR A 121 0.09 -27.23 64.95
C THR A 121 -0.18 -26.28 63.80
N ILE A 122 -0.73 -26.81 62.71
CA ILE A 122 -1.13 -26.05 61.53
C ILE A 122 -2.65 -25.95 61.50
N ASP A 123 -3.20 -24.73 61.47
CA ASP A 123 -4.65 -24.49 61.36
C ASP A 123 -5.05 -24.09 59.92
N ARG A 124 -4.60 -24.88 58.94
CA ARG A 124 -4.94 -24.71 57.51
C ARG A 124 -4.90 -26.04 56.78
N ARG A 125 -5.72 -26.15 55.72
CA ARG A 125 -5.82 -27.37 54.89
C ARG A 125 -4.57 -27.64 54.05
N SER A 126 -3.91 -26.60 53.54
CA SER A 126 -2.63 -26.72 52.83
C SER A 126 -1.55 -25.88 53.53
N PRO A 127 -0.57 -26.50 54.19
CA PRO A 127 0.55 -25.77 54.77
C PRO A 127 1.51 -25.30 53.67
N ASN A 128 1.62 -23.98 53.53
CA ASN A 128 2.57 -23.31 52.63
C ASN A 128 3.50 -22.40 53.43
N PHE A 129 4.81 -22.61 53.30
CA PHE A 129 5.87 -21.89 54.00
C PHE A 129 6.68 -20.97 53.09
N GLY A 130 6.29 -20.85 51.81
CA GLY A 130 6.98 -20.02 50.83
C GLY A 130 8.42 -20.45 50.58
N PHE A 131 9.24 -19.50 50.15
CA PHE A 131 10.67 -19.71 49.90
C PHE A 131 11.46 -19.70 51.21
N THR A 132 11.99 -20.86 51.59
CA THR A 132 12.67 -21.06 52.88
C THR A 132 13.89 -21.96 52.71
N PRO A 133 15.02 -21.68 53.39
CA PRO A 133 16.18 -22.55 53.35
C PRO A 133 16.03 -23.78 54.26
N HIS A 134 15.00 -23.84 55.10
CA HIS A 134 14.84 -24.89 56.11
C HIS A 134 14.19 -26.16 55.55
N ALA A 135 14.44 -27.30 56.19
CA ALA A 135 13.66 -28.52 55.97
C ALA A 135 12.48 -28.56 56.97
N TYR A 136 11.40 -29.22 56.58
CA TYR A 136 10.20 -29.32 57.41
C TYR A 136 9.87 -30.78 57.65
N TRP A 137 9.64 -31.11 58.91
CA TRP A 137 9.15 -32.40 59.34
C TRP A 137 7.66 -32.29 59.65
N PHE A 138 6.91 -33.27 59.18
CA PHE A 138 5.48 -33.38 59.39
C PHE A 138 5.17 -34.70 60.08
N ARG A 139 4.28 -34.68 61.07
CA ARG A 139 3.84 -35.88 61.78
C ARG A 139 2.32 -36.01 61.88
N PHE A 140 1.84 -37.23 61.77
CA PHE A 140 0.45 -37.61 62.05
C PHE A 140 0.37 -39.12 62.29
N ALA A 141 -0.73 -39.58 62.91
CA ALA A 141 -0.95 -41.01 63.16
C ALA A 141 -2.23 -41.49 62.48
N ILE A 142 -2.18 -42.69 61.91
CA ILE A 142 -3.32 -43.37 61.29
C ILE A 142 -3.65 -44.59 62.14
N VAL A 143 -4.86 -44.62 62.70
CA VAL A 143 -5.37 -45.73 63.51
C VAL A 143 -6.13 -46.67 62.59
N ASN A 144 -5.59 -47.86 62.36
CA ASN A 144 -6.31 -48.92 61.66
C ASN A 144 -7.22 -49.64 62.66
N GLY A 145 -8.52 -49.35 62.59
CA GLY A 145 -9.54 -49.96 63.45
C GLY A 145 -10.01 -51.34 62.98
N SER A 146 -9.47 -51.86 61.87
CA SER A 146 -9.80 -53.19 61.36
C SER A 146 -8.92 -54.28 61.96
N THR A 147 -9.37 -55.52 61.87
CA THR A 147 -8.64 -56.70 62.36
C THR A 147 -7.52 -57.17 61.43
N GLY A 148 -7.46 -56.64 60.20
CA GLY A 148 -6.45 -56.98 59.19
C GLY A 148 -5.62 -55.78 58.74
N ASN A 149 -4.64 -56.04 57.89
CA ASN A 149 -3.85 -54.95 57.29
C ASN A 149 -4.71 -54.20 56.27
N ALA A 150 -4.55 -52.88 56.22
CA ALA A 150 -5.25 -52.01 55.28
C ALA A 150 -4.26 -51.11 54.54
N THR A 151 -4.25 -51.14 53.21
CA THR A 151 -3.40 -50.25 52.42
C THR A 151 -4.07 -48.88 52.26
N ARG A 152 -3.29 -47.81 52.42
CA ARG A 152 -3.69 -46.42 52.12
C ARG A 152 -2.61 -45.75 51.30
N TYR A 153 -2.99 -44.81 50.45
CA TYR A 153 -2.04 -44.02 49.67
C TYR A 153 -1.90 -42.65 50.31
N ILE A 154 -0.65 -42.25 50.57
CA ILE A 154 -0.33 -40.89 51.00
C ILE A 154 0.14 -40.14 49.76
N GLU A 155 -0.70 -39.24 49.28
CA GLU A 155 -0.42 -38.37 48.13
C GLU A 155 0.07 -37.01 48.62
N MET A 156 1.14 -36.52 48.01
CA MET A 156 1.52 -35.11 47.99
C MET A 156 1.25 -34.57 46.57
N PRO A 157 0.19 -33.78 46.35
CA PRO A 157 -0.25 -33.30 45.04
C PRO A 157 0.60 -32.12 44.54
N ILE A 158 1.92 -32.32 44.55
CA ILE A 158 2.97 -31.42 44.08
C ILE A 158 4.02 -32.32 43.43
N SER A 159 4.62 -31.86 42.32
CA SER A 159 5.54 -32.67 41.51
C SER A 159 6.99 -32.19 41.54
N PHE A 160 7.24 -30.98 42.05
CA PHE A 160 8.51 -30.24 42.00
C PHE A 160 9.18 -30.09 43.39
N MET A 161 9.20 -31.19 44.16
CA MET A 161 9.88 -31.22 45.46
C MET A 161 11.21 -31.95 45.33
N ASP A 162 12.30 -31.26 45.67
CA ASP A 162 13.67 -31.80 45.60
C ASP A 162 13.81 -33.10 46.41
N HIS A 163 13.37 -33.08 47.68
CA HIS A 163 13.46 -34.24 48.57
C HIS A 163 12.21 -34.41 49.43
N VAL A 164 11.61 -35.59 49.37
CA VAL A 164 10.48 -36.06 50.16
C VAL A 164 10.81 -37.43 50.73
N HIS A 165 10.97 -37.52 52.05
CA HIS A 165 11.20 -38.78 52.73
C HIS A 165 10.02 -39.12 53.63
N LEU A 166 9.46 -40.32 53.48
CA LEU A 166 8.39 -40.82 54.33
C LEU A 166 8.88 -41.98 55.18
N TYR A 167 8.63 -41.89 56.47
CA TYR A 167 8.91 -42.93 57.45
C TYR A 167 7.61 -43.41 58.07
N HIS A 168 7.35 -44.71 57.98
CA HIS A 168 6.21 -45.37 58.60
C HIS A 168 6.68 -46.28 59.73
N HIS A 169 6.20 -46.00 60.93
CA HIS A 169 6.46 -46.78 62.13
C HIS A 169 5.15 -47.29 62.73
N ALA A 170 5.14 -48.53 63.20
CA ALA A 170 4.05 -49.07 64.01
C ALA A 170 4.61 -50.07 65.03
N GLN A 171 3.96 -50.17 66.20
CA GLN A 171 4.38 -51.08 67.28
C GLN A 171 5.87 -50.92 67.67
N GLY A 172 6.41 -49.70 67.57
CA GLY A 172 7.81 -49.39 67.89
C GLY A 172 8.85 -49.88 66.86
N ARG A 173 8.43 -50.34 65.68
CA ARG A 173 9.33 -50.76 64.58
C ARG A 173 9.07 -49.93 63.32
N LYS A 174 10.13 -49.75 62.52
CA LYS A 174 10.06 -49.17 61.18
C LYS A 174 9.51 -50.23 60.22
N LEU A 175 8.38 -49.93 59.56
CA LEU A 175 7.71 -50.84 58.64
C LEU A 175 8.02 -50.52 57.18
N GLN A 176 7.91 -49.24 56.79
CA GLN A 176 8.14 -48.79 55.42
C GLN A 176 8.90 -47.46 55.40
N GLU A 177 9.70 -47.27 54.37
CA GLU A 177 10.47 -46.06 54.10
C GLU A 177 10.47 -45.77 52.61
N TYR A 178 10.22 -44.52 52.26
CA TYR A 178 10.32 -44.02 50.90
C TYR A 178 11.21 -42.79 50.88
N ASP A 179 12.12 -42.76 49.91
CA ASP A 179 12.92 -41.60 49.54
C ASP A 179 12.57 -41.28 48.09
N THR A 180 12.04 -40.09 47.83
CA THR A 180 11.60 -39.66 46.51
C THR A 180 11.82 -38.16 46.35
N GLY A 181 11.90 -37.70 45.10
CA GLY A 181 12.05 -36.28 44.79
C GLY A 181 11.99 -36.04 43.28
N ASP A 182 12.08 -34.78 42.85
CA ASP A 182 12.25 -34.42 41.44
C ASP A 182 13.71 -34.30 41.01
N GLU A 183 14.65 -34.25 41.97
CA GLU A 183 16.10 -34.44 41.75
C GLU A 183 16.50 -35.92 41.58
N GLN A 184 15.54 -36.84 41.64
CA GLN A 184 15.73 -38.27 41.43
C GLN A 184 15.05 -38.73 40.13
N PRO A 185 15.57 -39.79 39.46
CA PRO A 185 14.95 -40.33 38.25
C PRO A 185 13.46 -40.68 38.48
N PHE A 186 12.61 -40.36 37.52
CA PHE A 186 11.16 -40.57 37.67
C PHE A 186 10.80 -42.04 37.92
N SER A 187 11.58 -42.99 37.37
CA SER A 187 11.41 -44.43 37.58
C SER A 187 11.62 -44.89 39.02
N GLY A 188 12.28 -44.08 39.87
CA GLY A 188 12.49 -44.37 41.28
C GLY A 188 11.28 -44.12 42.16
N ARG A 189 10.21 -43.52 41.63
CA ARG A 189 8.99 -43.22 42.39
C ARG A 189 8.29 -44.51 42.83
N PRO A 190 7.79 -44.59 44.08
CA PRO A 190 7.08 -45.77 44.59
C PRO A 190 5.85 -46.18 43.76
N MET A 191 5.19 -45.20 43.14
CA MET A 191 4.10 -45.40 42.20
C MET A 191 4.29 -44.47 41.00
N VAL A 192 4.09 -44.99 39.79
CA VAL A 192 4.21 -44.21 38.54
C VAL A 192 3.04 -43.22 38.45
N HIS A 193 3.28 -42.02 38.95
CA HIS A 193 2.30 -40.95 39.06
C HIS A 193 2.98 -39.57 39.00
N GLN A 194 2.30 -38.58 38.43
CA GLN A 194 2.83 -37.21 38.28
C GLN A 194 3.08 -36.53 39.63
N ASN A 195 2.23 -36.83 40.62
CA ASN A 195 2.40 -36.44 42.03
C ASN A 195 3.17 -37.50 42.81
N PHE A 196 3.72 -37.16 43.97
CA PHE A 196 4.32 -38.16 44.86
C PHE A 196 3.23 -38.96 45.57
N VAL A 197 3.16 -40.26 45.29
CA VAL A 197 2.20 -41.17 45.93
C VAL A 197 2.95 -42.32 46.58
N MET A 198 2.80 -42.43 47.89
CA MET A 198 3.50 -43.40 48.73
C MET A 198 2.47 -44.38 49.30
N PRO A 199 2.47 -45.66 48.87
CA PRO A 199 1.58 -46.67 49.42
C PRO A 199 2.05 -47.12 50.80
N VAL A 200 1.15 -47.09 51.79
CA VAL A 200 1.44 -47.48 53.17
C VAL A 200 0.51 -48.60 53.62
N ASP A 201 1.09 -49.69 54.13
CA ASP A 201 0.37 -50.86 54.63
C ASP A 201 0.15 -50.75 56.14
N LEU A 202 -1.05 -50.37 56.54
CA LEU A 202 -1.39 -50.10 57.93
C LEU A 202 -1.62 -51.42 58.68
N VAL A 203 -0.84 -51.68 59.72
CA VAL A 203 -1.10 -52.78 60.67
C VAL A 203 -2.21 -52.39 61.65
N PRO A 204 -2.95 -53.34 62.25
CA PRO A 204 -3.97 -53.03 63.27
C PRO A 204 -3.41 -52.18 64.41
N GLY A 205 -4.15 -51.14 64.80
CA GLY A 205 -3.75 -50.17 65.82
C GLY A 205 -3.11 -48.90 65.25
N VAL A 206 -2.24 -48.25 66.04
CA VAL A 206 -1.68 -46.92 65.72
C VAL A 206 -0.46 -47.05 64.80
N ASN A 207 -0.52 -46.37 63.65
CA ASN A 207 0.57 -46.25 62.68
C ASN A 207 1.05 -44.79 62.67
N GLN A 208 2.30 -44.55 63.03
CA GLN A 208 2.90 -43.22 63.05
C GLN A 208 3.59 -42.94 61.72
N ILE A 209 3.26 -41.80 61.12
CA ILE A 209 3.83 -41.34 59.85
C ILE A 209 4.62 -40.07 60.10
N HIS A 210 5.86 -40.05 59.61
CA HIS A 210 6.70 -38.85 59.56
C HIS A 210 7.09 -38.57 58.12
N VAL A 211 6.95 -37.32 57.69
CA VAL A 211 7.34 -36.89 56.35
C VAL A 211 8.32 -35.74 56.47
N ARG A 212 9.52 -35.88 55.92
CA ARG A 212 10.51 -34.81 55.79
C ARG A 212 10.44 -34.25 54.38
N VAL A 213 10.30 -32.93 54.27
CA VAL A 213 10.29 -32.21 52.99
C VAL A 213 11.41 -31.17 53.02
N ALA A 214 12.25 -31.19 52.00
CA ALA A 214 13.25 -30.15 51.75
C ALA A 214 13.19 -29.75 50.28
N ASN A 215 13.11 -28.45 50.02
CA ASN A 215 13.04 -27.89 48.68
C ASN A 215 13.87 -26.59 48.64
N ALA A 216 14.58 -26.35 47.55
CA ALA A 216 15.27 -25.10 47.25
C ALA A 216 14.25 -24.01 46.80
N GLY A 217 13.13 -24.43 46.22
CA GLY A 217 11.98 -23.61 45.85
C GLY A 217 11.06 -23.28 47.03
N THR A 218 9.75 -23.47 46.84
CA THR A 218 8.75 -23.25 47.89
C THR A 218 8.42 -24.54 48.63
N VAL A 219 8.35 -24.50 49.95
CA VAL A 219 7.90 -25.66 50.74
C VAL A 219 6.38 -25.58 50.96
N GLU A 220 5.63 -26.48 50.33
CA GLU A 220 4.19 -26.71 50.54
C GLU A 220 3.95 -28.21 50.79
N ALA A 221 3.22 -28.62 51.83
CA ALA A 221 3.00 -30.06 52.11
C ALA A 221 1.51 -30.42 52.25
N PRO A 222 0.72 -30.37 51.15
CA PRO A 222 -0.69 -30.70 51.17
C PRO A 222 -0.89 -32.22 51.14
N LEU A 223 -0.59 -32.90 52.25
CA LEU A 223 -0.71 -34.35 52.32
C LEU A 223 -2.19 -34.79 52.33
N ARG A 224 -2.50 -35.79 51.50
CA ARG A 224 -3.83 -36.39 51.35
C ARG A 224 -3.72 -37.89 51.57
N ILE A 225 -4.60 -38.44 52.40
CA ILE A 225 -4.73 -39.89 52.60
C ILE A 225 -5.88 -40.37 51.73
N TRP A 226 -5.61 -41.39 50.92
CA TRP A 226 -6.58 -41.99 50.01
C TRP A 226 -6.79 -43.47 50.27
N GLU A 227 -8.04 -43.89 50.08
CA GLU A 227 -8.36 -45.27 49.79
C GLU A 227 -7.99 -45.60 48.32
N PRO A 228 -7.34 -46.75 48.04
CA PRO A 228 -6.90 -47.10 46.68
C PRO A 228 -7.99 -47.02 45.60
N ALA A 229 -9.21 -47.51 45.87
CA ALA A 229 -10.31 -47.46 44.91
C ALA A 229 -10.75 -46.02 44.60
N SER A 230 -10.90 -45.21 45.64
CA SER A 230 -11.25 -43.79 45.53
C SER A 230 -10.17 -42.98 44.81
N PHE A 231 -8.89 -43.28 45.08
CA PHE A 231 -7.76 -42.67 44.37
C PHE A 231 -7.79 -42.95 42.87
N GLN A 232 -8.04 -44.19 42.46
CA GLN A 232 -8.10 -44.55 41.04
C GLN A 232 -9.21 -43.82 40.29
N VAL A 233 -10.41 -43.74 40.88
CA VAL A 233 -11.54 -42.99 40.30
C VAL A 233 -11.20 -41.51 40.16
N ASN A 234 -10.65 -40.88 41.21
CA ASN A 234 -10.28 -39.47 41.17
C ASN A 234 -9.17 -39.21 40.13
N ASN A 235 -8.15 -40.06 40.09
CA ASN A 235 -7.04 -39.96 39.14
C ASN A 235 -7.52 -40.07 37.68
N GLN A 236 -8.48 -40.96 37.39
CA GLN A 236 -9.07 -41.06 36.04
C GLN A 236 -9.82 -39.78 35.65
N LEU A 237 -10.62 -39.21 36.56
CA LEU A 237 -11.33 -37.95 36.31
C LEU A 237 -10.37 -36.78 36.12
N GLU A 238 -9.31 -36.70 36.93
CA GLU A 238 -8.28 -35.67 36.80
C GLU A 238 -7.55 -35.77 35.46
N LYS A 239 -7.11 -36.98 35.07
CA LYS A 239 -6.46 -37.23 33.78
C LYS A 239 -7.36 -36.87 32.59
N LEU A 240 -8.65 -37.18 32.67
CA LEU A 240 -9.62 -36.82 31.64
C LEU A 240 -9.80 -35.29 31.55
N ALA A 241 -9.91 -34.60 32.69
CA ALA A 241 -9.99 -33.14 32.75
C ALA A 241 -8.73 -32.46 32.18
N GLN A 242 -7.53 -32.90 32.60
CA GLN A 242 -6.27 -32.37 32.10
C GLN A 242 -6.07 -32.69 30.61
N GLY A 243 -6.46 -33.88 30.15
CA GLY A 243 -6.43 -34.26 28.74
C GLY A 243 -7.32 -33.35 27.86
N MET A 244 -8.50 -32.98 28.34
CA MET A 244 -9.35 -31.99 27.64
C MET A 244 -8.68 -30.62 27.53
N VAL A 245 -8.06 -30.14 28.62
CA VAL A 245 -7.36 -28.83 28.62
C VAL A 245 -6.18 -28.83 27.64
N ILE A 246 -5.33 -29.86 27.67
CA ILE A 246 -4.23 -30.03 26.69
C ILE A 246 -4.78 -30.06 25.27
N GLY A 247 -5.85 -30.84 25.04
CA GLY A 247 -6.48 -30.99 23.73
C GLY A 247 -6.96 -29.67 23.16
N VAL A 248 -7.69 -28.86 23.95
CA VAL A 248 -8.17 -27.55 23.49
C VAL A 248 -6.99 -26.62 23.21
N LEU A 249 -5.99 -26.56 24.09
CA LEU A 249 -4.81 -25.71 23.86
C LEU A 249 -4.03 -26.12 22.60
N LEU A 250 -3.84 -27.42 22.37
CA LEU A 250 -3.13 -27.94 21.20
C LEU A 250 -3.90 -27.67 19.91
N VAL A 251 -5.23 -27.89 19.90
CA VAL A 251 -6.08 -27.53 18.76
C VAL A 251 -5.98 -26.05 18.45
N MET A 252 -5.97 -25.20 19.48
CA MET A 252 -5.82 -23.75 19.30
C MET A 252 -4.44 -23.39 18.74
N VAL A 253 -3.37 -24.03 19.19
CA VAL A 253 -2.02 -23.85 18.62
C VAL A 253 -1.99 -24.26 17.14
N LEU A 254 -2.51 -25.45 16.80
CA LEU A 254 -2.52 -25.97 15.44
C LEU A 254 -3.39 -25.10 14.51
N TYR A 255 -4.59 -24.72 14.96
CA TYR A 255 -5.48 -23.82 14.22
C TYR A 255 -4.77 -22.49 13.91
N ASN A 256 -4.19 -21.86 14.93
CA ASN A 256 -3.49 -20.58 14.77
C ASN A 256 -2.24 -20.71 13.90
N LEU A 257 -1.59 -21.88 13.88
CA LEU A 257 -0.48 -22.17 12.98
C LEU A 257 -0.91 -22.26 11.51
N PHE A 258 -2.04 -22.93 11.22
CA PHE A 258 -2.61 -22.94 9.87
C PHE A 258 -3.00 -21.53 9.41
N VAL A 259 -3.61 -20.74 10.30
CA VAL A 259 -3.94 -19.34 10.01
C VAL A 259 -2.67 -18.53 9.75
N PHE A 260 -1.60 -18.72 10.54
CA PHE A 260 -0.31 -18.07 10.31
C PHE A 260 0.26 -18.36 8.91
N PHE A 261 0.24 -19.61 8.44
CA PHE A 261 0.72 -19.92 7.10
C PHE A 261 -0.12 -19.25 5.99
N GLY A 262 -1.42 -19.06 6.22
CA GLY A 262 -2.30 -18.35 5.30
C GLY A 262 -2.17 -16.83 5.33
N THR A 263 -1.90 -16.24 6.50
CA THR A 263 -1.92 -14.78 6.70
C THR A 263 -0.54 -14.14 6.77
N ARG A 264 0.49 -14.92 7.14
CA ARG A 264 1.86 -14.49 7.46
C ARG A 264 1.93 -13.32 8.45
N GLU A 265 0.95 -13.22 9.34
CA GLU A 265 0.86 -12.15 10.34
C GLU A 265 1.56 -12.58 11.64
N MET A 266 2.50 -11.76 12.12
CA MET A 266 3.41 -12.16 13.21
C MET A 266 2.73 -12.24 14.59
N SER A 267 1.57 -11.60 14.80
CA SER A 267 0.84 -11.72 16.06
C SER A 267 0.42 -13.17 16.31
N TYR A 268 0.09 -13.94 15.27
CA TYR A 268 -0.17 -15.37 15.38
C TYR A 268 1.05 -16.15 15.87
N LEU A 269 2.24 -15.85 15.36
CA LEU A 269 3.45 -16.55 15.79
C LEU A 269 3.76 -16.27 17.27
N TYR A 270 3.61 -15.02 17.72
CA TYR A 270 3.78 -14.68 19.14
C TYR A 270 2.71 -15.30 20.02
N TYR A 271 1.46 -15.36 19.55
CA TYR A 271 0.37 -16.02 20.25
C TYR A 271 0.60 -17.54 20.38
N ILE A 272 1.06 -18.20 19.30
CA ILE A 272 1.43 -19.62 19.32
C ILE A 272 2.57 -19.84 20.32
N GLY A 273 3.59 -18.98 20.27
CA GLY A 273 4.69 -19.00 21.24
C GLY A 273 4.21 -18.91 22.68
N PHE A 274 3.27 -17.99 22.96
CA PHE A 274 2.63 -17.86 24.27
C PHE A 274 1.85 -19.13 24.67
N ALA A 275 0.95 -19.61 23.82
CA ALA A 275 0.12 -20.76 24.13
C ALA A 275 0.95 -22.03 24.36
N LEU A 276 2.00 -22.24 23.55
CA LEU A 276 2.88 -23.40 23.67
C LEU A 276 3.80 -23.31 24.90
N SER A 277 4.42 -22.15 25.15
CA SER A 277 5.27 -21.95 26.34
C SER A 277 4.47 -22.05 27.63
N TYR A 278 3.25 -21.49 27.66
CA TYR A 278 2.34 -21.64 28.80
C TYR A 278 1.91 -23.09 29.01
N LEU A 279 1.56 -23.82 27.93
CA LEU A 279 1.23 -25.25 28.00
C LEU A 279 2.39 -26.03 28.64
N LEU A 280 3.60 -25.84 28.14
CA LEU A 280 4.79 -26.52 28.65
C LEU A 280 5.11 -26.12 30.10
N PHE A 281 4.95 -24.84 30.46
CA PHE A 281 5.08 -24.36 31.84
C PHE A 281 4.09 -25.07 32.77
N GLN A 282 2.79 -25.01 32.46
CA GLN A 282 1.74 -25.56 33.30
C GLN A 282 1.87 -27.07 33.50
N TYR A 283 2.20 -27.81 32.43
CA TYR A 283 2.34 -29.26 32.50
C TYR A 283 3.69 -29.73 33.08
N SER A 284 4.69 -28.85 33.10
CA SER A 284 5.90 -29.06 33.90
C SER A 284 5.65 -28.82 35.38
N LEU A 285 4.88 -27.78 35.73
CA LEU A 285 4.51 -27.51 37.13
C LEU A 285 3.64 -28.62 37.76
N THR A 286 2.83 -29.30 36.95
CA THR A 286 1.99 -30.43 37.38
C THR A 286 2.69 -31.79 37.26
N GLY A 287 3.91 -31.84 36.71
CA GLY A 287 4.74 -33.05 36.64
C GLY A 287 4.43 -33.99 35.48
N TYR A 288 3.43 -33.69 34.65
CA TYR A 288 3.09 -34.50 33.48
C TYR A 288 4.23 -34.55 32.46
N THR A 289 4.93 -33.45 32.23
CA THR A 289 6.06 -33.46 31.28
C THR A 289 7.22 -34.31 31.78
N TYR A 290 7.52 -34.28 33.08
CA TYR A 290 8.53 -35.18 33.64
C TYR A 290 8.10 -36.64 33.52
N ALA A 291 6.83 -36.95 33.79
CA ALA A 291 6.31 -38.31 33.70
C ALA A 291 6.32 -38.89 32.27
N TYR A 292 6.07 -38.08 31.23
CA TYR A 292 5.80 -38.58 29.87
C TYR A 292 6.75 -38.11 28.78
N LEU A 293 7.35 -36.91 28.89
CA LEU A 293 8.18 -36.33 27.82
C LEU A 293 9.68 -36.51 28.08
N TRP A 294 10.12 -36.41 29.33
CA TRP A 294 11.54 -36.49 29.69
C TRP A 294 11.82 -37.19 31.05
N PRO A 295 11.28 -38.40 31.28
CA PRO A 295 11.39 -39.08 32.59
C PRO A 295 12.82 -39.38 33.05
N ASP A 296 13.76 -39.45 32.11
CA ASP A 296 15.16 -39.80 32.39
C ASP A 296 16.06 -38.55 32.57
N SER A 297 15.56 -37.34 32.27
CA SER A 297 16.37 -36.11 32.26
C SER A 297 16.07 -35.21 33.45
N ILE A 298 16.79 -35.44 34.56
CA ILE A 298 16.71 -34.62 35.78
C ILE A 298 17.15 -33.18 35.50
N TRP A 299 18.26 -33.01 34.75
CA TRP A 299 18.78 -31.69 34.42
C TRP A 299 17.75 -30.85 33.66
N TRP A 300 17.13 -31.41 32.62
CA TRP A 300 16.13 -30.67 31.85
C TRP A 300 14.89 -30.35 32.70
N ASN A 301 14.45 -31.29 33.55
CA ASN A 301 13.34 -31.05 34.47
C ASN A 301 13.60 -29.85 35.39
N SER A 302 14.82 -29.70 35.91
CA SER A 302 15.20 -28.59 36.79
C SER A 302 15.23 -27.21 36.09
N VAL A 303 15.43 -27.18 34.76
CA VAL A 303 15.53 -25.94 33.97
C VAL A 303 14.22 -25.59 33.25
N ALA A 304 13.39 -26.59 32.96
CA ALA A 304 12.18 -26.47 32.14
C ALA A 304 11.20 -25.41 32.68
N ILE A 305 10.84 -25.47 33.98
CA ILE A 305 9.87 -24.55 34.58
C ILE A 305 10.30 -23.08 34.46
N PRO A 306 11.49 -22.65 34.94
CA PRO A 306 11.90 -21.24 34.82
C PRO A 306 12.09 -20.80 33.37
N LEU A 307 12.58 -21.68 32.48
CA LEU A 307 12.70 -21.39 31.05
C LEU A 307 11.33 -21.11 30.43
N PHE A 308 10.32 -21.95 30.70
CA PHE A 308 8.98 -21.78 30.15
C PHE A 308 8.25 -20.57 30.73
N ILE A 309 8.48 -20.22 31.99
CA ILE A 309 7.99 -18.94 32.56
C ILE A 309 8.57 -17.76 31.78
N CYS A 310 9.90 -17.69 31.62
CA CYS A 310 10.56 -16.57 30.95
C CYS A 310 10.15 -16.45 29.47
N THR A 311 10.02 -17.59 28.77
CA THR A 311 9.55 -17.59 27.37
C THR A 311 8.07 -17.24 27.23
N THR A 312 7.23 -17.61 28.20
CA THR A 312 5.84 -17.15 28.28
C THR A 312 5.78 -15.63 28.44
N GLU A 313 6.54 -15.06 29.37
CA GLU A 313 6.59 -13.61 29.57
C GLU A 313 7.11 -12.85 28.32
N MET A 314 8.17 -13.38 27.71
CA MET A 314 8.74 -12.82 26.49
C MET A 314 7.72 -12.78 25.34
N THR A 315 7.01 -13.89 25.12
CA THR A 315 6.02 -14.00 24.04
C THR A 315 4.78 -13.15 24.31
N VAL A 316 4.36 -12.99 25.56
CA VAL A 316 3.32 -12.04 25.97
C VAL A 316 3.71 -10.59 25.67
N ALA A 317 4.95 -10.21 25.99
CA ALA A 317 5.45 -8.87 25.73
C ALA A 317 5.60 -8.61 24.21
N LEU A 318 6.10 -9.58 23.44
CA LEU A 318 6.17 -9.54 21.98
C LEU A 318 4.78 -9.39 21.36
N PHE A 319 3.83 -10.24 21.78
CA PHE A 319 2.45 -10.20 21.34
C PHE A 319 1.82 -8.85 21.65
N SER A 320 1.91 -8.36 22.89
CA SER A 320 1.34 -7.08 23.30
C SER A 320 1.93 -5.91 22.52
N ASN A 321 3.26 -5.91 22.30
CA ASN A 321 3.95 -4.87 21.55
C ASN A 321 3.48 -4.80 20.08
N HIS A 322 3.36 -5.95 19.42
CA HIS A 322 2.98 -6.04 18.01
C HIS A 322 1.48 -5.90 17.80
N PHE A 323 0.67 -6.61 18.59
CA PHE A 323 -0.79 -6.59 18.49
C PHE A 323 -1.35 -5.19 18.72
N LEU A 324 -0.91 -4.51 19.78
CA LEU A 324 -1.39 -3.17 20.13
C LEU A 324 -0.74 -2.04 19.34
N ARG A 325 0.18 -2.33 18.39
CA ARG A 325 0.91 -1.34 17.57
C ARG A 325 1.51 -0.20 18.39
N VAL A 326 2.10 -0.52 19.55
CA VAL A 326 2.54 0.47 20.55
C VAL A 326 3.49 1.52 19.96
N ARG A 327 4.33 1.11 18.99
CA ARG A 327 5.28 1.99 18.27
C ARG A 327 4.61 3.20 17.61
N GLU A 328 3.39 3.05 17.09
CA GLU A 328 2.68 4.12 16.39
C GLU A 328 2.19 5.22 17.33
N TYR A 329 2.09 4.93 18.64
CA TYR A 329 1.48 5.83 19.62
C TYR A 329 2.45 6.35 20.67
N SER A 330 3.43 5.55 21.09
CA SER A 330 4.44 5.99 22.06
C SER A 330 5.76 5.23 21.90
N GLY A 331 6.81 5.96 21.50
CA GLY A 331 8.17 5.42 21.41
C GLY A 331 8.75 5.01 22.77
N TRP A 332 8.35 5.68 23.85
CA TRP A 332 8.82 5.35 25.20
C TRP A 332 8.26 4.00 25.68
N VAL A 333 6.94 3.79 25.56
CA VAL A 333 6.31 2.50 25.94
C VAL A 333 6.82 1.36 25.07
N TYR A 334 7.03 1.63 23.77
CA TYR A 334 7.64 0.68 22.84
C TYR A 334 9.05 0.26 23.29
N ASN A 335 9.91 1.22 23.67
CA ASN A 335 11.25 0.92 24.16
C ASN A 335 11.24 0.21 25.51
N ALA A 336 10.31 0.55 26.40
CA ALA A 336 10.12 -0.16 27.67
C ALA A 336 9.73 -1.63 27.47
N LEU A 337 8.77 -1.91 26.57
CA LEU A 337 8.41 -3.29 26.19
C LEU A 337 9.58 -4.02 25.55
N ARG A 338 10.38 -3.36 24.70
CA ARG A 338 11.60 -3.99 24.16
C ARG A 338 12.63 -4.31 25.22
N GLY A 339 12.83 -3.42 26.19
CA GLY A 339 13.67 -3.69 27.35
C GLY A 339 13.20 -4.92 28.12
N LEU A 340 11.89 -5.05 28.33
CA LEU A 340 11.29 -6.22 28.97
C LEU A 340 11.47 -7.51 28.15
N ILE A 341 11.27 -7.44 26.83
CA ILE A 341 11.49 -8.58 25.92
C ILE A 341 12.95 -9.05 25.99
N TRP A 342 13.92 -8.12 25.92
CA TRP A 342 15.33 -8.49 26.03
C TRP A 342 15.71 -8.98 27.42
N GLY A 343 15.13 -8.40 28.48
CA GLY A 343 15.33 -8.85 29.85
C GLY A 343 14.83 -10.27 30.09
N THR A 344 13.61 -10.57 29.65
CA THR A 344 13.01 -11.91 29.75
C THR A 344 13.71 -12.94 28.85
N ALA A 345 14.14 -12.54 27.64
CA ALA A 345 14.96 -13.39 26.77
C ALA A 345 16.33 -13.71 27.39
N GLY A 346 17.00 -12.69 27.95
CA GLY A 346 18.26 -12.87 28.68
C GLY A 346 18.07 -13.77 29.90
N MET A 347 16.98 -13.59 30.66
CA MET A 347 16.64 -14.43 31.79
C MET A 347 16.34 -15.88 31.39
N ALA A 348 15.66 -16.09 30.25
CA ALA A 348 15.41 -17.44 29.71
C ALA A 348 16.73 -18.18 29.45
N VAL A 349 17.71 -17.52 28.82
CA VAL A 349 19.05 -18.10 28.63
C VAL A 349 19.76 -18.31 29.97
N LEU A 350 19.74 -17.32 30.84
CA LEU A 350 20.41 -17.35 32.13
C LEU A 350 19.82 -18.42 33.07
N SER A 351 18.54 -18.75 32.94
CA SER A 351 17.87 -19.81 33.70
C SER A 351 18.44 -21.21 33.46
N THR A 352 19.15 -21.42 32.33
CA THR A 352 19.82 -22.68 32.02
C THR A 352 21.13 -22.88 32.78
N VAL A 353 21.67 -21.80 33.37
CA VAL A 353 22.96 -21.79 34.07
C VAL A 353 22.77 -21.47 35.56
N LEU A 354 21.77 -20.66 35.91
CA LEU A 354 21.48 -20.33 37.29
C LEU A 354 20.92 -21.52 38.08
N PRO A 355 21.21 -21.60 39.39
CA PRO A 355 20.49 -22.51 40.29
C PRO A 355 18.98 -22.30 40.19
N TYR A 356 18.23 -23.40 40.14
CA TYR A 356 16.76 -23.42 39.99
C TYR A 356 16.05 -22.42 40.91
N HIS A 357 16.41 -22.40 42.20
CA HIS A 357 15.79 -21.52 43.19
C HIS A 357 16.01 -20.01 42.93
N ILE A 358 17.12 -19.62 42.30
CA ILE A 358 17.35 -18.22 41.90
C ILE A 358 16.53 -17.91 40.66
N ALA A 359 16.57 -18.81 39.67
CA ALA A 359 15.87 -18.64 38.41
C ALA A 359 14.35 -18.49 38.61
N ILE A 360 13.74 -19.37 39.42
CA ILE A 360 12.30 -19.35 39.67
C ILE A 360 11.86 -18.10 40.45
N ARG A 361 12.65 -17.59 41.40
CA ARG A 361 12.33 -16.37 42.16
C ARG A 361 12.36 -15.13 41.27
N ILE A 362 13.37 -15.02 40.42
CA ILE A 362 13.48 -13.90 39.47
C ILE A 362 12.35 -13.99 38.44
N GLY A 363 12.14 -15.16 37.82
CA GLY A 363 11.06 -15.37 36.84
C GLY A 363 9.68 -15.06 37.43
N ALA A 364 9.30 -15.72 38.53
CA ALA A 364 8.01 -15.47 39.17
C ALA A 364 7.84 -14.01 39.65
N GLY A 365 8.94 -13.38 40.10
CA GLY A 365 8.96 -11.96 40.47
C GLY A 365 8.75 -11.00 39.29
N LEU A 366 9.15 -11.39 38.07
CA LEU A 366 8.95 -10.62 36.84
C LEU A 366 7.58 -10.86 36.18
N ALA A 367 6.96 -12.03 36.40
CA ALA A 367 5.68 -12.41 35.82
C ALA A 367 4.55 -11.40 36.12
N ILE A 368 4.34 -11.06 37.39
CA ILE A 368 3.25 -10.18 37.83
C ILE A 368 3.44 -8.75 37.28
N PRO A 369 4.62 -8.10 37.44
CA PRO A 369 4.87 -6.80 36.82
C PRO A 369 4.67 -6.79 35.31
N THR A 370 5.13 -7.84 34.61
CA THR A 370 4.98 -7.97 33.15
C THR A 370 3.51 -8.04 32.74
N ALA A 371 2.72 -8.90 33.40
CA ALA A 371 1.29 -9.03 33.14
C ALA A 371 0.54 -7.72 33.44
N ALA A 372 0.84 -7.08 34.58
CA ALA A 372 0.24 -5.81 34.95
C ALA A 372 0.58 -4.68 33.96
N PHE A 373 1.83 -4.62 33.50
CA PHE A 373 2.28 -3.64 32.52
C PHE A 373 1.59 -3.84 31.16
N CYS A 374 1.52 -5.07 30.66
CA CYS A 374 0.83 -5.38 29.40
C CYS A 374 -0.66 -5.06 29.48
N LEU A 375 -1.31 -5.37 30.61
CA LEU A 375 -2.72 -5.03 30.84
C LEU A 375 -2.95 -3.52 30.89
N ALA A 376 -2.07 -2.78 31.58
CA ALA A 376 -2.14 -1.32 31.64
C ALA A 376 -2.00 -0.67 30.26
N ILE A 377 -1.10 -1.19 29.41
CA ILE A 377 -0.96 -0.73 28.02
C ILE A 377 -2.21 -1.06 27.21
N GLY A 378 -2.78 -2.25 27.38
CA GLY A 378 -4.04 -2.65 26.75
C GLY A 378 -5.17 -1.67 27.07
N TYR A 379 -5.37 -1.34 28.35
CA TYR A 379 -6.40 -0.39 28.76
C TYR A 379 -6.12 1.03 28.29
N TRP A 380 -4.86 1.46 28.33
CA TRP A 380 -4.44 2.75 27.75
C TRP A 380 -4.75 2.84 26.26
N ARG A 381 -4.55 1.76 25.50
CA ARG A 381 -4.89 1.67 24.07
C ARG A 381 -6.39 1.70 23.83
N TRP A 382 -7.15 0.97 24.65
CA TRP A 382 -8.60 1.02 24.58
C TRP A 382 -9.12 2.44 24.84
N TRP A 383 -8.58 3.16 25.82
CA TRP A 383 -8.93 4.57 26.07
C TRP A 383 -8.59 5.52 24.93
N LYS A 384 -7.57 5.21 24.13
CA LYS A 384 -7.21 5.98 22.93
C LYS A 384 -8.09 5.65 21.72
N GLY A 385 -9.10 4.80 21.88
CA GLY A 385 -10.11 4.50 20.86
C GLY A 385 -9.83 3.27 20.00
N ASP A 386 -8.82 2.45 20.34
CA ASP A 386 -8.58 1.19 19.64
C ASP A 386 -9.67 0.17 19.97
N SER A 387 -10.50 -0.17 18.98
CA SER A 387 -11.59 -1.14 19.12
C SER A 387 -11.08 -2.55 19.44
N PHE A 388 -9.91 -2.94 18.91
CA PHE A 388 -9.33 -4.27 19.10
C PHE A 388 -8.73 -4.46 20.49
N ALA A 389 -8.31 -3.37 21.14
CA ALA A 389 -7.77 -3.41 22.49
C ALA A 389 -8.82 -3.83 23.55
N ARG A 390 -10.12 -3.66 23.27
CA ARG A 390 -11.21 -4.00 24.21
C ARG A 390 -11.23 -5.49 24.56
N LEU A 391 -11.36 -6.35 23.55
CA LEU A 391 -11.41 -7.79 23.76
C LEU A 391 -10.08 -8.34 24.31
N PHE A 392 -8.95 -7.73 23.93
CA PHE A 392 -7.65 -8.01 24.56
C PHE A 392 -7.73 -7.79 26.08
N CYS A 393 -8.21 -6.63 26.53
CA CYS A 393 -8.33 -6.34 27.96
C CYS A 393 -9.28 -7.29 28.68
N VAL A 394 -10.42 -7.63 28.06
CA VAL A 394 -11.37 -8.61 28.63
C VAL A 394 -10.70 -9.97 28.82
N ALA A 395 -9.99 -10.45 27.80
CA ALA A 395 -9.29 -11.73 27.84
C ALA A 395 -8.24 -11.76 28.96
N TRP A 396 -7.39 -10.73 29.04
CA TRP A 396 -6.34 -10.64 30.08
C TRP A 396 -6.89 -10.48 31.49
N SER A 397 -7.96 -9.70 31.67
CA SER A 397 -8.62 -9.57 32.97
C SER A 397 -9.29 -10.86 33.43
N SER A 398 -9.79 -11.69 32.51
CA SER A 398 -10.34 -13.01 32.84
C SER A 398 -9.28 -13.98 33.36
N ALA A 399 -8.08 -13.98 32.75
CA ALA A 399 -6.95 -14.76 33.24
C ALA A 399 -6.49 -14.29 34.62
N LEU A 400 -6.40 -12.97 34.82
CA LEU A 400 -6.01 -12.39 36.10
C LEU A 400 -6.99 -12.76 37.23
N LEU A 401 -8.30 -12.73 36.94
CA LEU A 401 -9.33 -13.18 37.88
C LEU A 401 -9.15 -14.66 38.26
N GLY A 402 -8.83 -15.52 37.29
CA GLY A 402 -8.54 -16.94 37.54
C GLY A 402 -7.36 -17.13 38.48
N VAL A 403 -6.26 -16.40 38.28
CA VAL A 403 -5.08 -16.42 39.16
C VAL A 403 -5.42 -15.89 40.55
N MET A 404 -6.24 -14.84 40.67
CA MET A 404 -6.69 -14.31 41.96
C MET A 404 -7.50 -15.33 42.75
N VAL A 405 -8.44 -16.04 42.11
CA VAL A 405 -9.24 -17.09 42.75
C VAL A 405 -8.36 -18.24 43.22
N LEU A 406 -7.42 -18.70 42.37
CA LEU A 406 -6.46 -19.74 42.74
C LEU A 406 -5.63 -19.33 43.96
N THR A 407 -5.12 -18.09 43.96
CA THR A 407 -4.33 -17.53 45.06
C THR A 407 -5.15 -17.47 46.35
N ALA A 408 -6.38 -16.98 46.30
CA ALA A 408 -7.28 -16.94 47.45
C ALA A 408 -7.61 -18.34 48.00
N GLY A 409 -7.71 -19.36 47.12
CA GLY A 409 -7.85 -20.76 47.52
C GLY A 409 -6.61 -21.29 48.25
N LYS A 410 -5.41 -20.97 47.78
CA LYS A 410 -4.14 -21.37 48.41
C LYS A 410 -3.95 -20.79 49.81
N PHE A 411 -4.49 -19.60 50.07
CA PHE A 411 -4.50 -18.98 51.41
C PHE A 411 -5.69 -19.42 52.30
N GLY A 412 -6.57 -20.30 51.80
CA GLY A 412 -7.72 -20.79 52.56
C GLY A 412 -8.84 -19.78 52.74
N ILE A 413 -8.82 -18.65 52.01
CA ILE A 413 -9.91 -17.64 51.99
C ILE A 413 -11.14 -18.24 51.31
N VAL A 414 -10.92 -19.02 50.25
CA VAL A 414 -11.96 -19.68 49.46
C VAL A 414 -11.82 -21.19 49.63
N PRO A 415 -12.92 -21.95 49.79
CA PRO A 415 -12.84 -23.41 49.89
C PRO A 415 -12.21 -24.04 48.64
N ALA A 416 -11.27 -24.96 48.88
CA ALA A 416 -10.68 -25.78 47.82
C ALA A 416 -11.72 -26.74 47.26
N ASN A 417 -11.99 -26.62 45.96
CA ASN A 417 -12.83 -27.50 45.18
C ASN A 417 -12.30 -27.54 43.74
N PHE A 418 -12.92 -28.37 42.89
CA PHE A 418 -12.52 -28.49 41.49
C PHE A 418 -12.42 -27.14 40.76
N TRP A 419 -13.36 -26.22 40.98
CA TRP A 419 -13.40 -24.93 40.30
C TRP A 419 -12.31 -23.98 40.79
N THR A 420 -12.06 -23.92 42.09
CA THR A 420 -11.10 -23.00 42.69
C THR A 420 -9.65 -23.47 42.49
N GLU A 421 -9.42 -24.78 42.50
CA GLU A 421 -8.10 -25.38 42.21
C GLU A 421 -7.72 -25.24 40.72
N ASN A 422 -8.71 -25.23 39.80
CA ASN A 422 -8.47 -25.10 38.36
C ASN A 422 -8.77 -23.69 37.79
N ALA A 423 -9.10 -22.72 38.64
CA ALA A 423 -9.51 -21.37 38.21
C ALA A 423 -8.47 -20.67 37.31
N GLY A 424 -7.19 -20.84 37.61
CA GLY A 424 -6.09 -20.31 36.80
C GLY A 424 -6.07 -20.89 35.38
N GLN A 425 -6.21 -22.23 35.25
CA GLN A 425 -6.26 -22.90 33.95
C GLN A 425 -7.48 -22.46 33.13
N ILE A 426 -8.64 -22.36 33.77
CA ILE A 426 -9.89 -21.92 33.13
C ILE A 426 -9.77 -20.48 32.62
N GLY A 427 -9.20 -19.57 33.43
CA GLY A 427 -8.96 -18.18 33.03
C GLY A 427 -8.05 -18.07 31.81
N ILE A 428 -6.99 -18.87 31.75
CA ILE A 428 -6.06 -18.85 30.61
C ILE A 428 -6.64 -19.54 29.37
N LEU A 429 -7.47 -20.58 29.54
CA LEU A 429 -8.23 -21.15 28.44
C LEU A 429 -9.17 -20.10 27.81
N GLY A 430 -9.87 -19.34 28.66
CA GLY A 430 -10.68 -18.20 28.22
C GLY A 430 -9.86 -17.15 27.47
N LEU A 431 -8.68 -16.79 27.99
CA LEU A 431 -7.74 -15.88 27.34
C LEU A 431 -7.34 -16.36 25.93
N VAL A 432 -6.91 -17.61 25.79
CA VAL A 432 -6.50 -18.22 24.51
C VAL A 432 -7.67 -18.20 23.51
N VAL A 433 -8.87 -18.63 23.93
CA VAL A 433 -10.06 -18.62 23.07
C VAL A 433 -10.44 -17.21 22.62
N LEU A 434 -10.50 -16.26 23.55
CA LEU A 434 -10.86 -14.88 23.23
C LEU A 434 -9.83 -14.21 22.34
N LEU A 435 -8.53 -14.40 22.58
CA LEU A 435 -7.46 -13.84 21.72
C LEU A 435 -7.47 -14.44 20.31
N SER A 436 -7.80 -15.73 20.17
CA SER A 436 -7.95 -16.32 18.84
C SER A 436 -9.10 -15.68 18.06
N PHE A 437 -10.19 -15.31 18.74
CA PHE A 437 -11.30 -14.59 18.11
C PHE A 437 -10.91 -13.15 17.73
N THR A 438 -10.18 -12.43 18.60
CA THR A 438 -9.75 -11.06 18.30
C THR A 438 -8.82 -10.97 17.11
N LEU A 439 -7.91 -11.94 16.95
CA LEU A 439 -6.99 -12.00 15.82
C LEU A 439 -7.75 -12.20 14.49
N VAL A 440 -8.77 -13.07 14.48
CA VAL A 440 -9.63 -13.29 13.31
C VAL A 440 -10.41 -12.02 12.94
N ASP A 441 -11.04 -11.38 13.92
CA ASP A 441 -11.81 -10.14 13.70
C ASP A 441 -10.91 -9.03 13.13
N ARG A 442 -9.70 -8.88 13.67
CA ARG A 442 -8.70 -7.93 13.18
C ARG A 442 -8.33 -8.18 11.72
N ILE A 443 -8.08 -9.43 11.33
CA ILE A 443 -7.76 -9.75 9.93
C ILE A 443 -8.93 -9.44 9.02
N ASN A 444 -10.14 -9.81 9.42
CA ASN A 444 -11.32 -9.55 8.59
C ASN A 444 -11.50 -8.04 8.37
N HIS A 445 -11.24 -7.23 9.39
CA HIS A 445 -11.25 -5.78 9.29
C HIS A 445 -10.12 -5.24 8.40
N ASP A 446 -8.86 -5.63 8.64
CA ASP A 446 -7.71 -5.20 7.83
C ASP A 446 -7.88 -5.61 6.35
N ARG A 447 -8.41 -6.80 6.08
CA ARG A 447 -8.72 -7.30 4.74
C ARG A 447 -9.83 -6.50 4.07
N SER A 448 -10.91 -6.21 4.80
CA SER A 448 -12.02 -5.40 4.29
C SER A 448 -11.55 -4.00 3.90
N SER A 449 -10.77 -3.34 4.77
CA SER A 449 -10.20 -2.00 4.51
C SER A 449 -9.28 -1.99 3.28
N ARG A 450 -8.46 -3.03 3.08
CA ARG A 450 -7.62 -3.16 1.87
C ARG A 450 -8.44 -3.34 0.61
N LEU A 451 -9.49 -4.17 0.65
CA LEU A 451 -10.38 -4.39 -0.49
C LEU A 451 -11.11 -3.10 -0.88
N GLN A 452 -11.57 -2.32 0.10
CA GLN A 452 -12.21 -1.02 -0.14
C GLN A 452 -11.24 -0.01 -0.78
N ALA A 453 -10.00 0.08 -0.29
CA ALA A 453 -8.98 0.95 -0.88
C ALA A 453 -8.66 0.56 -2.33
N GLN A 454 -8.60 -0.75 -2.64
CA GLN A 454 -8.41 -1.25 -4.00
C GLN A 454 -9.60 -0.94 -4.91
N ALA A 455 -10.84 -1.05 -4.40
CA ALA A 455 -12.04 -0.73 -5.17
C ALA A 455 -12.11 0.77 -5.54
N LEU A 456 -11.80 1.65 -4.59
CA LEU A 456 -11.72 3.10 -4.84
C LEU A 456 -10.61 3.46 -5.84
N ALA A 457 -9.44 2.81 -5.75
CA ALA A 457 -8.36 3.02 -6.70
C ALA A 457 -8.76 2.63 -8.14
N LEU A 458 -9.46 1.50 -8.29
CA LEU A 458 -9.95 1.04 -9.59
C LEU A 458 -11.02 1.97 -10.18
N GLU A 459 -11.88 2.55 -9.32
CA GLU A 459 -12.88 3.54 -9.75
C GLU A 459 -12.22 4.83 -10.25
N HIS A 460 -11.20 5.33 -9.55
CA HIS A 460 -10.43 6.49 -10.01
C HIS A 460 -9.73 6.24 -11.34
N GLU A 461 -9.16 5.05 -11.54
CA GLU A 461 -8.54 4.67 -12.82
C GLU A 461 -9.57 4.64 -13.96
N ARG A 462 -10.75 4.05 -13.71
CA ARG A 462 -11.85 4.02 -14.69
C ARG A 462 -12.32 5.43 -15.07
N ASN A 463 -12.50 6.31 -14.08
CA ASN A 463 -12.93 7.68 -14.33
C ASN A 463 -11.87 8.50 -15.08
N ALA A 464 -10.58 8.31 -14.78
CA ALA A 464 -9.48 8.94 -15.51
C ALA A 464 -9.39 8.44 -16.96
N ARG A 465 -9.62 7.14 -17.19
CA ARG A 465 -9.64 6.59 -18.54
C ARG A 465 -10.81 7.12 -19.36
N ALA A 466 -12.01 7.18 -18.76
CA ALA A 466 -13.19 7.73 -19.42
C ALA A 466 -13.02 9.23 -19.77
N SER A 467 -12.41 10.02 -18.88
CA SER A 467 -12.13 11.44 -19.17
C SER A 467 -11.08 11.60 -20.27
N GLN A 468 -10.07 10.73 -20.32
CA GLN A 468 -9.06 10.75 -21.36
C GLN A 468 -9.64 10.35 -22.73
N GLU A 469 -10.49 9.32 -22.79
CA GLU A 469 -11.19 8.93 -24.03
C GLU A 469 -12.12 10.06 -24.53
N ALA A 470 -12.82 10.74 -23.63
CA ALA A 470 -13.64 11.90 -23.98
C ALA A 470 -12.80 13.09 -24.51
N LEU A 471 -11.61 13.33 -23.95
CA LEU A 471 -10.70 14.36 -24.43
C LEU A 471 -10.18 14.03 -25.83
N ILE A 472 -9.76 12.78 -26.08
CA ILE A 472 -9.31 12.34 -27.40
C ILE A 472 -10.42 12.55 -28.43
N ALA A 473 -11.65 12.09 -28.13
CA ALA A 473 -12.79 12.26 -29.03
C ALA A 473 -13.09 13.75 -29.32
N ALA A 474 -13.00 14.62 -28.30
CA ALA A 474 -13.19 16.06 -28.48
C ALA A 474 -12.07 16.70 -29.34
N THR A 475 -10.81 16.27 -29.16
CA THR A 475 -9.69 16.74 -29.99
C THR A 475 -9.81 16.25 -31.44
N GLU A 476 -10.28 15.02 -31.66
CA GLU A 476 -10.53 14.50 -33.01
C GLU A 476 -11.66 15.27 -33.71
N ASP A 477 -12.76 15.58 -33.01
CA ASP A 477 -13.85 16.39 -33.56
C ASP A 477 -13.40 17.82 -33.89
N ALA A 478 -12.61 18.44 -33.01
CA ALA A 478 -12.03 19.76 -33.25
C ALA A 478 -11.07 19.75 -34.46
N ASN A 479 -10.23 18.73 -34.58
CA ASN A 479 -9.31 18.58 -35.72
C ASN A 479 -10.08 18.38 -37.03
N ARG A 480 -11.13 17.56 -37.06
CA ARG A 480 -11.96 17.38 -38.27
C ARG A 480 -12.62 18.69 -38.71
N LYS A 481 -13.17 19.46 -37.77
CA LYS A 481 -13.75 20.78 -38.06
C LYS A 481 -12.70 21.77 -38.58
N LEU A 482 -11.50 21.74 -37.99
CA LEU A 482 -10.39 22.58 -38.44
C LEU A 482 -9.95 22.21 -39.87
N GLU A 483 -9.78 20.92 -40.15
CA GLU A 483 -9.43 20.43 -41.50
C GLU A 483 -10.46 20.85 -42.55
N GLN A 484 -11.75 20.75 -42.21
CA GLN A 484 -12.82 21.21 -43.10
C GLN A 484 -12.73 22.71 -43.36
N SER A 485 -12.59 23.54 -42.31
CA SER A 485 -12.49 24.99 -42.49
C SER A 485 -11.23 25.41 -43.25
N VAL A 486 -10.10 24.75 -43.01
CA VAL A 486 -8.86 24.96 -43.77
C VAL A 486 -9.07 24.62 -45.24
N ARG A 487 -9.73 23.49 -45.54
CA ARG A 487 -10.01 23.07 -46.92
C ARG A 487 -10.92 24.08 -47.63
N GLU A 488 -12.00 24.53 -46.98
CA GLU A 488 -12.92 25.54 -47.51
C GLU A 488 -12.20 26.87 -47.81
N ARG A 489 -11.40 27.38 -46.86
CA ARG A 489 -10.60 28.61 -47.09
C ARG A 489 -9.58 28.45 -48.20
N THR A 490 -8.96 27.28 -48.31
CA THR A 490 -7.97 27.01 -49.36
C THR A 490 -8.62 27.01 -50.74
N THR A 491 -9.81 26.42 -50.87
CA THR A 491 -10.56 26.45 -52.13
C THR A 491 -11.01 27.85 -52.52
N ASP A 492 -11.51 28.63 -51.56
CA ASP A 492 -11.93 30.02 -51.78
C ASP A 492 -10.76 30.93 -52.19
N LEU A 493 -9.62 30.76 -51.50
CA LEU A 493 -8.39 31.50 -51.80
C LEU A 493 -7.90 31.20 -53.23
N ASN A 494 -7.86 29.93 -53.63
CA ASN A 494 -7.42 29.55 -54.98
C ASN A 494 -8.33 30.11 -56.07
N LEU A 495 -9.65 30.14 -55.82
CA LEU A 495 -10.62 30.71 -56.75
C LEU A 495 -10.42 32.23 -56.90
N THR A 496 -10.25 32.93 -55.78
CA THR A 496 -9.96 34.38 -55.76
C THR A 496 -8.66 34.71 -56.48
N LEU A 497 -7.60 33.92 -56.27
CA LEU A 497 -6.32 34.09 -56.96
C LEU A 497 -6.45 33.94 -58.49
N GLY A 498 -7.24 32.97 -58.95
CA GLY A 498 -7.51 32.78 -60.38
C GLY A 498 -8.18 34.00 -61.02
N GLN A 499 -9.23 34.53 -60.39
CA GLN A 499 -9.94 35.71 -60.87
C GLN A 499 -9.04 36.95 -60.94
N LEU A 500 -8.19 37.14 -59.92
CA LEU A 500 -7.28 38.28 -59.87
C LEU A 500 -6.25 38.23 -61.00
N GLN A 501 -5.77 37.04 -61.35
CA GLN A 501 -4.82 36.83 -62.42
C GLN A 501 -5.42 37.08 -63.81
N GLU A 502 -6.66 36.66 -64.05
CA GLU A 502 -7.40 36.93 -65.28
C GLU A 502 -7.64 38.42 -65.48
N ALA A 503 -8.14 39.11 -64.44
CA ALA A 503 -8.39 40.55 -64.48
C ALA A 503 -7.11 41.35 -64.80
N ASN A 504 -5.99 40.98 -64.20
CA ASN A 504 -4.70 41.64 -64.44
C ASN A 504 -4.23 41.45 -65.89
N THR A 505 -4.39 40.26 -66.45
CA THR A 505 -4.03 39.94 -67.84
C THR A 505 -4.85 40.77 -68.84
N GLN A 506 -6.14 40.98 -68.55
CA GLN A 506 -7.03 41.75 -69.41
C GLN A 506 -6.72 43.26 -69.40
N LEU A 507 -6.38 43.81 -68.23
CA LEU A 507 -5.94 45.21 -68.10
C LEU A 507 -4.65 45.48 -68.89
N GLN A 508 -3.69 44.57 -68.87
CA GLN A 508 -2.44 44.73 -69.61
C GLN A 508 -2.67 44.82 -71.13
N ARG A 509 -3.61 44.06 -71.70
CA ARG A 509 -3.88 44.10 -73.16
C ARG A 509 -4.48 45.42 -73.62
N LEU A 510 -5.39 46.00 -72.84
CA LEU A 510 -6.07 47.25 -73.20
C LEU A 510 -5.14 48.48 -73.17
N SER A 511 -4.02 48.40 -72.44
CA SER A 511 -3.08 49.52 -72.27
C SER A 511 -2.01 49.64 -73.36
N MET A 512 -1.88 48.68 -74.30
CA MET A 512 -0.72 48.55 -75.21
C MET A 512 -0.98 48.96 -76.67
N THR A 513 -2.17 49.40 -77.04
CA THR A 513 -2.53 49.77 -78.43
C THR A 513 -2.89 51.25 -78.55
N ASP A 514 -2.54 51.90 -79.66
CA ASP A 514 -2.97 53.27 -79.95
C ASP A 514 -4.46 53.32 -80.30
N GLY A 515 -5.20 54.25 -79.68
CA GLY A 515 -6.65 54.35 -79.80
C GLY A 515 -7.13 54.67 -81.22
N LEU A 516 -6.36 55.45 -81.98
CA LEU A 516 -6.73 55.96 -83.31
C LEU A 516 -6.26 55.04 -84.45
N THR A 517 -5.01 54.60 -84.40
CA THR A 517 -4.34 53.89 -85.51
C THR A 517 -4.33 52.37 -85.33
N LYS A 518 -4.70 51.86 -84.15
CA LYS A 518 -4.78 50.43 -83.79
C LYS A 518 -3.46 49.64 -83.88
N ILE A 519 -2.35 50.30 -84.18
CA ILE A 519 -0.99 49.77 -84.04
C ILE A 519 -0.50 49.94 -82.58
N GLY A 520 0.74 49.54 -82.29
CA GLY A 520 1.31 49.73 -80.95
C GLY A 520 1.34 51.21 -80.54
N ASN A 521 1.09 51.50 -79.26
CA ASN A 521 1.35 52.84 -78.71
C ASN A 521 2.80 52.96 -78.22
N ARG A 522 3.21 54.15 -77.79
CA ARG A 522 4.55 54.41 -77.25
C ARG A 522 4.96 53.44 -76.13
N ALA A 523 4.07 53.13 -75.19
CA ALA A 523 4.38 52.19 -74.10
C ALA A 523 4.68 50.77 -74.62
N SER A 524 3.93 50.31 -75.63
CA SER A 524 4.19 49.02 -76.29
C SER A 524 5.50 49.02 -77.08
N PHE A 525 5.86 50.15 -77.69
CA PHE A 525 7.13 50.31 -78.38
C PHE A 525 8.29 50.30 -77.38
N ASP A 526 8.25 51.07 -76.30
CA ASP A 526 9.31 51.13 -75.31
C ASP A 526 9.56 49.75 -74.67
N GLN A 527 8.48 48.99 -74.39
CA GLN A 527 8.57 47.62 -73.90
C GLN A 527 9.18 46.66 -74.95
N ALA A 528 8.75 46.78 -76.22
CA ALA A 528 9.27 45.96 -77.31
C ALA A 528 10.74 46.29 -77.60
N LEU A 529 11.12 47.56 -77.61
CA LEU A 529 12.48 48.05 -77.78
C LEU A 529 13.38 47.51 -76.67
N ALA A 530 12.97 47.60 -75.41
CA ALA A 530 13.77 47.04 -74.30
C ALA A 530 13.98 45.52 -74.42
N THR A 531 12.98 44.80 -74.96
CA THR A 531 13.03 43.35 -75.14
C THR A 531 13.91 42.96 -76.34
N GLU A 532 13.68 43.58 -77.49
CA GLU A 532 14.40 43.31 -78.74
C GLU A 532 15.84 43.83 -78.69
N PHE A 533 16.13 44.92 -77.97
CA PHE A 533 17.51 45.36 -77.72
C PHE A 533 18.32 44.33 -76.94
N LYS A 534 17.74 43.74 -75.89
CA LYS A 534 18.38 42.63 -75.15
C LYS A 534 18.53 41.37 -76.02
N ARG A 535 17.57 41.12 -76.91
CA ARG A 535 17.64 39.98 -77.85
C ARG A 535 18.73 40.18 -78.90
N ALA A 536 18.80 41.35 -79.53
CA ALA A 536 19.83 41.72 -80.50
C ALA A 536 21.23 41.71 -79.87
N MET A 537 21.37 42.19 -78.63
CA MET A 537 22.62 42.10 -77.86
C MET A 537 23.08 40.65 -77.65
N ARG A 538 22.16 39.74 -77.28
CA ARG A 538 22.49 38.32 -77.09
C ARG A 538 22.85 37.64 -78.40
N ASN A 539 22.16 37.98 -79.48
CA ASN A 539 22.32 37.33 -80.79
C ASN A 539 23.41 37.99 -81.65
N LYS A 540 23.98 39.11 -81.21
CA LYS A 540 24.91 39.95 -81.99
C LYS A 540 24.33 40.32 -83.37
N SER A 541 23.03 40.59 -83.41
CA SER A 541 22.29 40.93 -84.63
C SER A 541 22.03 42.44 -84.69
N TYR A 542 21.77 42.95 -85.89
CA TYR A 542 21.37 44.35 -86.07
C TYR A 542 19.99 44.59 -85.46
N LEU A 543 19.84 45.74 -84.80
CA LEU A 543 18.56 46.33 -84.46
C LEU A 543 18.47 47.69 -85.16
N THR A 544 17.40 47.90 -85.92
CA THR A 544 17.20 49.13 -86.68
C THR A 544 15.92 49.82 -86.25
N LEU A 545 16.00 51.13 -86.05
CA LEU A 545 14.87 52.02 -85.84
C LEU A 545 14.73 52.97 -87.02
N MET A 546 13.51 53.09 -87.52
CA MET A 546 13.11 54.13 -88.44
C MET A 546 12.11 55.02 -87.72
N LEU A 547 12.45 56.30 -87.58
CA LEU A 547 11.51 57.32 -87.14
C LEU A 547 10.96 58.02 -88.39
N LEU A 548 9.65 58.16 -88.42
CA LEU A 548 8.90 58.66 -89.56
C LEU A 548 8.01 59.80 -89.08
N ASP A 549 8.03 60.92 -89.78
CA ASP A 549 7.18 62.08 -89.48
C ASP A 549 6.57 62.64 -90.76
N VAL A 550 5.26 62.92 -90.70
CA VAL A 550 4.49 63.38 -91.85
C VAL A 550 4.81 64.85 -92.15
N ASP A 551 5.32 65.12 -93.34
CA ASP A 551 5.76 66.45 -93.74
C ASP A 551 4.59 67.43 -93.79
N HIS A 552 4.76 68.58 -93.15
CA HIS A 552 3.74 69.64 -93.10
C HIS A 552 2.37 69.16 -92.57
N PHE A 553 2.33 68.16 -91.69
CA PHE A 553 1.07 67.61 -91.14
C PHE A 553 0.18 68.67 -90.49
N LYS A 554 0.77 69.62 -89.77
CA LYS A 554 0.04 70.78 -89.23
C LYS A 554 -0.69 71.57 -90.31
N ARG A 555 -0.11 71.75 -91.50
CA ARG A 555 -0.77 72.39 -92.64
C ARG A 555 -1.94 71.56 -93.15
N VAL A 556 -1.85 70.23 -93.14
CA VAL A 556 -2.97 69.36 -93.51
C VAL A 556 -4.13 69.54 -92.53
N ASN A 557 -3.85 69.56 -91.21
CA ASN A 557 -4.87 69.82 -90.20
C ASN A 557 -5.45 71.24 -90.29
N ASP A 558 -4.61 72.25 -90.49
CA ASP A 558 -5.02 73.66 -90.55
C ASP A 558 -5.83 73.96 -91.82
N THR A 559 -5.60 73.22 -92.92
CA THR A 559 -6.29 73.42 -94.21
C THR A 559 -7.55 72.57 -94.34
N TRP A 560 -7.54 71.33 -93.84
CA TRP A 560 -8.60 70.33 -94.11
C TRP A 560 -9.25 69.76 -92.84
N GLY A 561 -8.84 70.22 -91.66
CA GLY A 561 -9.38 69.82 -90.37
C GLY A 561 -8.76 68.53 -89.80
N HIS A 562 -8.92 68.35 -88.49
CA HIS A 562 -8.33 67.21 -87.76
C HIS A 562 -8.85 65.84 -88.22
N LEU A 563 -10.09 65.74 -88.72
CA LEU A 563 -10.63 64.47 -89.22
C LEU A 563 -9.91 64.00 -90.49
N ALA A 564 -9.53 64.93 -91.37
CA ALA A 564 -8.70 64.64 -92.54
C ALA A 564 -7.28 64.22 -92.12
N GLY A 565 -6.72 64.87 -91.09
CA GLY A 565 -5.47 64.45 -90.46
C GLY A 565 -5.52 63.05 -89.84
N ASP A 566 -6.60 62.71 -89.16
CA ASP A 566 -6.80 61.38 -88.59
C ASP A 566 -6.92 60.31 -89.69
N ALA A 567 -7.65 60.60 -90.77
CA ALA A 567 -7.72 59.71 -91.94
C ALA A 567 -6.33 59.49 -92.56
N CYS A 568 -5.55 60.56 -92.66
CA CYS A 568 -4.16 60.52 -93.09
C CYS A 568 -3.29 59.60 -92.21
N LEU A 569 -3.38 59.74 -90.89
CA LEU A 569 -2.62 58.92 -89.94
C LEU A 569 -3.08 57.46 -89.93
N ARG A 570 -4.37 57.17 -90.12
CA ARG A 570 -4.88 55.80 -90.26
C ARG A 570 -4.39 55.14 -91.54
N ALA A 571 -4.45 55.85 -92.67
CA ALA A 571 -3.97 55.36 -93.96
C ALA A 571 -2.46 55.08 -93.90
N LEU A 572 -1.69 55.97 -93.28
CA LEU A 572 -0.26 55.78 -93.03
C LEU A 572 0.01 54.56 -92.13
N ALA A 573 -0.70 54.43 -91.00
CA ALA A 573 -0.53 53.29 -90.09
C ALA A 573 -0.84 51.96 -90.79
N GLN A 574 -1.90 51.91 -91.59
CA GLN A 574 -2.28 50.74 -92.36
C GLN A 574 -1.26 50.40 -93.45
N LEU A 575 -0.71 51.41 -94.13
CA LEU A 575 0.37 51.23 -95.10
C LEU A 575 1.64 50.64 -94.46
N LEU A 576 2.04 51.15 -93.28
CA LEU A 576 3.20 50.62 -92.55
C LEU A 576 2.93 49.19 -92.06
N GLN A 577 1.76 48.93 -91.49
CA GLN A 577 1.38 47.61 -90.97
C GLN A 577 1.26 46.54 -92.07
N THR A 578 0.82 46.90 -93.28
CA THR A 578 0.72 45.99 -94.44
C THR A 578 2.05 45.67 -95.11
N ARG A 579 3.15 46.28 -94.66
CA ARG A 579 4.49 46.04 -95.21
C ARG A 579 5.49 45.56 -94.16
N VAL A 580 5.13 45.64 -92.87
CA VAL A 580 5.91 45.13 -91.74
C VAL A 580 5.22 43.88 -91.17
N HIS A 581 5.72 42.70 -91.51
CA HIS A 581 5.05 41.41 -91.21
C HIS A 581 5.94 40.36 -90.52
N ARG A 582 7.24 40.59 -90.38
CA ARG A 582 8.13 39.57 -89.78
C ARG A 582 7.94 39.52 -88.27
N THR A 583 8.07 38.32 -87.71
CA THR A 583 8.02 38.07 -86.27
C THR A 583 9.20 38.74 -85.56
N GLY A 584 8.99 39.92 -84.99
CA GLY A 584 10.03 40.73 -84.34
C GLY A 584 9.98 42.19 -84.75
N ASP A 585 9.47 42.46 -85.96
CA ASP A 585 9.28 43.82 -86.42
C ASP A 585 8.03 44.44 -85.78
N ARG A 586 8.12 45.72 -85.45
CA ARG A 586 7.04 46.44 -84.77
C ARG A 586 6.80 47.78 -85.43
N VAL A 587 5.54 48.14 -85.57
CA VAL A 587 5.10 49.47 -85.96
C VAL A 587 4.32 50.05 -84.78
N ALA A 588 4.70 51.25 -84.36
CA ALA A 588 4.01 51.97 -83.31
C ALA A 588 3.84 53.44 -83.68
N ARG A 589 2.78 54.05 -83.16
CA ARG A 589 2.62 55.50 -83.18
C ARG A 589 3.35 56.05 -81.97
N TYR A 590 4.43 56.78 -82.22
CA TYR A 590 5.33 57.26 -81.17
C TYR A 590 4.76 58.52 -80.49
N GLY A 591 4.11 59.40 -81.25
CA GLY A 591 3.36 60.55 -80.72
C GLY A 591 2.86 61.45 -81.85
N GLY A 592 1.62 61.97 -81.76
CA GLY A 592 1.10 62.90 -82.77
C GLY A 592 1.11 62.31 -84.19
N GLU A 593 1.92 62.89 -85.06
CA GLU A 593 2.18 62.48 -86.45
C GLU A 593 3.43 61.62 -86.63
N GLU A 594 4.11 61.28 -85.54
CA GLU A 594 5.34 60.49 -85.53
C GLU A 594 5.05 59.00 -85.39
N PHE A 595 5.66 58.21 -86.26
CA PHE A 595 5.64 56.76 -86.24
C PHE A 595 7.05 56.24 -86.01
N VAL A 596 7.13 55.03 -85.47
CA VAL A 596 8.38 54.29 -85.35
C VAL A 596 8.18 52.88 -85.89
N VAL A 597 9.13 52.48 -86.73
CA VAL A 597 9.26 51.10 -87.20
C VAL A 597 10.55 50.55 -86.62
N MET A 598 10.43 49.45 -85.88
CA MET A 598 11.56 48.69 -85.35
C MET A 598 11.70 47.41 -86.14
N LEU A 599 12.91 47.15 -86.64
CA LEU A 599 13.25 45.92 -87.33
C LEU A 599 14.33 45.17 -86.56
N GLY A 600 14.06 43.90 -86.27
CA GLY A 600 15.03 43.00 -85.67
C GLY A 600 15.76 42.21 -86.75
N ASP A 601 17.07 42.04 -86.60
CA ASP A 601 17.91 41.17 -87.45
C ASP A 601 17.84 41.55 -88.94
N SER A 602 17.84 42.87 -89.23
CA SER A 602 17.83 43.43 -90.57
C SER A 602 19.15 44.14 -90.88
N LEU A 603 19.75 43.88 -92.04
CA LEU A 603 20.94 44.62 -92.48
C LEU A 603 20.59 46.10 -92.71
N PRO A 604 21.52 47.04 -92.42
CA PRO A 604 21.27 48.46 -92.60
C PRO A 604 20.81 48.85 -94.02
N ALA A 605 21.37 48.22 -95.05
CA ALA A 605 21.01 48.48 -96.44
C ALA A 605 19.54 48.11 -96.74
N ASP A 606 19.06 47.00 -96.20
CA ASP A 606 17.68 46.54 -96.38
C ASP A 606 16.69 47.46 -95.65
N ALA A 607 17.07 47.92 -94.46
CA ALA A 607 16.27 48.86 -93.69
C ALA A 607 16.13 50.22 -94.41
N VAL A 608 17.19 50.71 -95.03
CA VAL A 608 17.16 51.95 -95.83
C VAL A 608 16.33 51.76 -97.10
N ALA A 609 16.48 50.63 -97.80
CA ALA A 609 15.66 50.30 -98.96
C ALA A 609 14.16 50.22 -98.61
N LEU A 610 13.82 49.66 -97.44
CA LEU A 610 12.45 49.62 -96.95
C LEU A 610 11.94 51.02 -96.57
N ALA A 611 12.77 51.86 -95.94
CA ALA A 611 12.42 53.25 -95.66
C ALA A 611 12.14 54.05 -96.96
N GLU A 612 12.95 53.87 -98.00
CA GLU A 612 12.70 54.49 -99.31
C GLU A 612 11.44 53.96 -99.97
N THR A 613 11.17 52.65 -99.85
CA THR A 613 9.92 52.05 -100.32
C THR A 613 8.72 52.65 -99.58
N PHE A 614 8.81 52.91 -98.27
CA PHE A 614 7.77 53.61 -97.53
C PHE A 614 7.60 55.04 -98.02
N ARG A 615 8.70 55.77 -98.21
CA ARG A 615 8.68 57.16 -98.69
C ARG A 615 7.99 57.27 -100.05
N GLU A 616 8.34 56.42 -101.01
CA GLU A 616 7.71 56.36 -102.33
C GLU A 616 6.23 55.96 -102.23
N ALA A 617 5.91 54.95 -101.43
CA ALA A 617 4.54 54.50 -101.24
C ALA A 617 3.66 55.56 -100.58
N ILE A 618 4.20 56.34 -99.64
CA ILE A 618 3.49 57.45 -98.97
C ILE A 618 3.31 58.62 -99.94
N GLN A 619 4.34 58.96 -100.72
CA GLN A 619 4.24 60.01 -101.74
C GLN A 619 3.21 59.68 -102.84
N ALA A 620 3.07 58.40 -103.18
CA ALA A 620 2.08 57.91 -104.14
C ALA A 620 0.69 57.65 -103.51
N LEU A 621 0.57 57.75 -102.19
CA LEU A 621 -0.68 57.43 -101.49
C LEU A 621 -1.70 58.55 -101.71
N GLU A 622 -2.78 58.20 -102.38
CA GLU A 622 -3.95 59.05 -102.56
C GLU A 622 -4.97 58.72 -101.46
N ILE A 623 -5.25 59.69 -100.59
CA ILE A 623 -6.18 59.53 -99.48
C ILE A 623 -7.42 60.32 -99.81
N ASP A 624 -8.52 59.62 -100.07
CA ASP A 624 -9.82 60.24 -100.30
C ASP A 624 -10.45 60.62 -98.96
N VAL A 625 -10.69 61.92 -98.77
CA VAL A 625 -11.42 62.47 -97.64
C VAL A 625 -12.50 63.39 -98.18
N ASP A 626 -13.76 62.99 -98.02
CA ASP A 626 -14.95 63.75 -98.44
C ASP A 626 -14.91 64.22 -99.91
N GLY A 627 -14.45 63.35 -100.82
CA GLY A 627 -14.40 63.62 -102.26
C GLY A 627 -13.17 64.44 -102.70
N MET A 628 -12.19 64.63 -101.80
CA MET A 628 -10.93 65.32 -102.06
C MET A 628 -9.76 64.35 -101.95
N THR A 629 -8.86 64.38 -102.95
CA THR A 629 -7.64 63.58 -102.94
C THR A 629 -6.51 64.31 -102.24
N LEU A 630 -6.16 63.87 -101.03
CA LEU A 630 -5.00 64.35 -100.28
C LEU A 630 -3.77 63.52 -100.64
N ARG A 631 -2.63 64.22 -100.81
CA ARG A 631 -1.32 63.61 -100.96
C ARG A 631 -0.40 64.17 -99.88
N MET A 632 0.37 63.29 -99.25
CA MET A 632 1.35 63.65 -98.23
C MET A 632 2.72 63.08 -98.58
N THR A 633 3.75 63.67 -98.00
CA THR A 633 5.07 63.07 -97.96
C THR A 633 5.47 62.87 -96.50
N ALA A 634 6.47 62.02 -96.27
CA ALA A 634 7.03 61.82 -94.95
C ALA A 634 8.56 61.90 -95.03
N SER A 635 9.15 62.40 -93.96
CA SER A 635 10.59 62.37 -93.75
C SER A 635 10.94 61.19 -92.84
N PHE A 636 12.10 60.57 -93.08
CA PHE A 636 12.54 59.37 -92.38
C PHE A 636 13.95 59.53 -91.83
N GLY A 637 14.12 59.15 -90.56
CA GLY A 637 15.42 58.99 -89.92
C GLY A 637 15.67 57.53 -89.59
N VAL A 638 16.68 56.94 -90.20
CA VAL A 638 17.05 55.53 -89.96
C VAL A 638 18.32 55.48 -89.13
N ALA A 639 18.29 54.76 -88.01
CA ALA A 639 19.48 54.42 -87.24
C ALA A 639 19.50 52.94 -86.90
N TYR A 640 20.71 52.37 -86.93
CA TYR A 640 20.94 50.95 -86.66
C TYR A 640 22.13 50.80 -85.72
N VAL A 641 22.13 49.71 -84.97
CA VAL A 641 23.24 49.32 -84.08
C VAL A 641 23.29 47.80 -83.97
N VAL A 642 24.47 47.25 -83.68
CA VAL A 642 24.61 45.90 -83.11
C VAL A 642 24.92 46.11 -81.63
N PRO A 643 23.94 45.98 -80.72
CA PRO A 643 24.17 46.28 -79.32
C PRO A 643 25.26 45.39 -78.71
N ASP A 644 26.24 45.98 -78.06
CA ASP A 644 27.34 45.29 -77.36
C ASP A 644 27.43 45.66 -75.86
N GLY A 645 26.56 46.56 -75.41
CA GLY A 645 26.46 47.05 -74.03
C GLY A 645 26.96 48.48 -73.82
N THR A 646 27.61 49.12 -74.82
CA THR A 646 28.05 50.53 -74.71
C THR A 646 26.95 51.50 -75.14
N VAL A 647 26.12 51.09 -76.09
CA VAL A 647 24.98 51.86 -76.60
C VAL A 647 23.71 51.47 -75.84
N SER A 648 22.94 52.47 -75.43
CA SER A 648 21.62 52.32 -74.83
C SER A 648 20.50 52.38 -75.88
N PRO A 649 19.32 51.78 -75.61
CA PRO A 649 18.16 51.92 -76.50
C PRO A 649 17.78 53.37 -76.79
N HIS A 650 17.96 54.26 -75.80
CA HIS A 650 17.69 55.69 -75.95
C HIS A 650 18.68 56.38 -76.89
N GLN A 651 19.95 55.96 -76.95
CA GLN A 651 20.92 56.49 -77.90
C GLN A 651 20.61 56.06 -79.34
N LEU A 652 20.13 54.84 -79.54
CA LEU A 652 19.67 54.38 -80.86
C LEU A 652 18.46 55.20 -81.34
N LEU A 653 17.51 55.45 -80.45
CA LEU A 653 16.35 56.29 -80.74
C LEU A 653 16.73 57.74 -81.04
N ALA A 654 17.64 58.33 -80.24
CA ALA A 654 18.14 59.68 -80.46
C ALA A 654 18.92 59.82 -81.78
N ALA A 655 19.63 58.77 -82.21
CA ALA A 655 20.31 58.75 -83.50
C ALA A 655 19.30 58.75 -84.67
N ALA A 656 18.23 57.97 -84.57
CA ALA A 656 17.16 57.98 -85.57
C ALA A 656 16.43 59.32 -85.62
N ASP A 657 16.16 59.95 -84.47
CA ASP A 657 15.57 61.29 -84.39
C ASP A 657 16.47 62.36 -85.03
N LYS A 658 17.78 62.31 -84.76
CA LYS A 658 18.75 63.23 -85.40
C LYS A 658 18.78 63.07 -86.92
N ALA A 659 18.71 61.83 -87.42
CA ALA A 659 18.63 61.57 -88.86
C ALA A 659 17.30 62.08 -89.45
N LEU A 660 16.18 61.94 -88.72
CA LEU A 660 14.88 62.47 -89.14
C LEU A 660 14.92 64.01 -89.23
N TYR A 661 15.57 64.65 -88.25
CA TYR A 661 15.79 66.09 -88.26
C TYR A 661 16.60 66.55 -89.49
N GLU A 662 17.66 65.81 -89.85
CA GLU A 662 18.45 66.06 -91.06
C GLU A 662 17.62 65.91 -92.36
N ALA A 663 16.75 64.89 -92.43
CA ALA A 663 15.83 64.72 -93.54
C ALA A 663 14.89 65.93 -93.69
N LYS A 664 14.36 66.44 -92.57
CA LYS A 664 13.50 67.63 -92.55
C LYS A 664 14.22 68.90 -92.98
N GLN A 665 15.49 69.08 -92.60
CA GLN A 665 16.28 70.28 -92.95
C GLN A 665 16.77 70.29 -94.40
N THR A 666 17.13 69.13 -94.94
CA THR A 666 17.76 69.05 -96.27
C THR A 666 16.75 69.08 -97.43
N GLY A 667 15.45 69.19 -97.14
CA GLY A 667 14.39 69.42 -98.13
C GLY A 667 13.16 68.53 -98.00
N ARG A 668 13.02 67.77 -96.89
CA ARG A 668 11.91 66.84 -96.62
C ARG A 668 11.75 65.74 -97.68
N ASN A 669 10.72 64.90 -97.54
CA ASN A 669 10.40 63.78 -98.42
C ASN A 669 11.65 62.97 -98.81
N ARG A 670 12.39 62.48 -97.82
CA ARG A 670 13.65 61.73 -98.01
C ARG A 670 13.96 60.87 -96.82
N VAL A 671 14.84 59.90 -97.04
CA VAL A 671 15.45 59.10 -96.00
C VAL A 671 16.84 59.65 -95.70
N CYS A 672 17.10 59.98 -94.44
CA CYS A 672 18.44 60.23 -93.92
C CYS A 672 18.83 59.10 -92.97
N VAL A 673 20.09 58.70 -93.04
CA VAL A 673 20.63 57.59 -92.26
C VAL A 673 21.64 58.16 -91.29
N ALA A 674 21.48 57.88 -89.99
CA ALA A 674 22.49 58.25 -89.02
C ALA A 674 23.81 57.54 -89.38
N PRO A 675 24.97 58.23 -89.36
CA PRO A 675 26.25 57.53 -89.44
C PRO A 675 26.24 56.48 -88.33
N GLY A 676 26.52 55.22 -88.70
CA GLY A 676 26.26 54.05 -87.85
C GLY A 676 26.63 54.33 -86.41
N VAL A 677 25.71 54.07 -85.47
CA VAL A 677 25.94 54.31 -84.04
C VAL A 677 27.04 53.34 -83.62
N ALA A 678 28.29 53.76 -83.79
CA ALA A 678 29.45 52.97 -83.44
C ALA A 678 29.39 52.70 -81.94
N PRO A 679 29.79 51.50 -81.50
CA PRO A 679 29.88 51.21 -80.07
C PRO A 679 30.77 52.19 -79.33
#